data_AF-A0A521RYT2-F1
#
_entry.id   AF-A0A521RYT2-F1
#
_cell.length_a   1.000
_cell.length_b   1.000
_cell.length_c   1.000
_cell.angle_alpha   90.00
_cell.angle_beta   90.00
_cell.angle_gamma   90.00
#
_symmetry.space_group_name_H-M   'P 1'
#
loop_
_entity.id
_entity.type
_entity.pdbx_description
1 polymer ?
#
loop_
_entity_poly.entity_id
_entity_poly.type
_entity_poly.pdbx_seq_one_letter_code
_entity_poly.pdbx_strand_id
1 'polypeptide(L)'
;MDGAAVPLRRRLQPVAPPPAGLIVDPRSVTLLEFPLVRDRLAGHTSFPPSRRLADALVPEADPVLVARGLDETDQARALLEERPGVGIGSAHDIGPWIERAARGGRLDPAHFLEIAETIEGATRLHAALVEDRRPLLKGLSRELHALPAVRSTLARSFDPVGELLDTASPRLGSLRAAVRIAYDRLRRRLDTLVGSEIAGALQEPIVTLRNGRYVVPVRADAKARVKGIVHDASGSGQTLFIEPLVVVELGNAWREAQLAEHEEVGRILDELSALVAAHAGPLRETLAALARFDLWAAKAQLAADMDGVRAETADRPEVILLSARHPGLTGRVVPIDIRLGDGFTALVVTGPNTGGKTVTLRTLGLLSLMHQAGLHVPAAAGSRLPVFRDVFADIGDEQSIAQSLSTFSGHLRSIIRIVAAAGPGTLVLLDELGAGTDPTEGSALAQALLDHFIRAGSLVAATTHYAELKAYAHTTPGASNAAVEFDLETLSPTYRLTIGLPGGSQAFAIAERLGLPEAIVGDARSRLSDNQRAFEATLAQIRESEGATADALERARAAEAKAADLLRSADEERRRARRERDEAVHRARDEADRIVDEVRAQVAALRRTLERGHVGTPALDEAMAGLEGQLDRLPAAARPAHEAVPAGPRAWRVGERARSRSGGWEGRIAALDRDGSRVTLEAGGMRVSVTIDDLVEALTPEPALAGVRSGNVDAIRLGRARTVPSSLDLRGARVEEALEALDRYLEDGSLAGLDRVTVIHGLGTGALRDAVRSAAAAHPLVKAVRAGERGEGGDGATIVSLG
;
A
#
# COMPACT_ATOMS: atom_id res chain seq x y z
N MET A 1 -1.52 -37.06 70.51
CA MET A 1 -0.91 -35.71 70.51
C MET A 1 -0.14 -35.55 69.20
N ASP A 2 -0.81 -35.67 68.06
CA ASP A 2 -1.70 -34.68 67.44
C ASP A 2 -0.96 -33.43 66.96
N GLY A 3 -0.18 -33.59 65.90
CA GLY A 3 0.21 -32.52 65.01
C GLY A 3 -0.73 -32.52 63.81
N ALA A 4 -1.82 -31.74 63.91
CA ALA A 4 -2.89 -31.71 62.92
C ALA A 4 -2.42 -31.11 61.59
N ALA A 5 -2.63 -31.87 60.52
CA ALA A 5 -2.45 -31.48 59.13
C ALA A 5 -3.38 -30.30 58.77
N VAL A 6 -2.82 -29.23 58.20
CA VAL A 6 -3.58 -28.18 57.52
C VAL A 6 -3.66 -28.52 56.03
N PRO A 7 -4.85 -28.73 55.44
CA PRO A 7 -4.96 -29.15 54.05
C PRO A 7 -4.78 -27.95 53.11
N LEU A 8 -3.76 -28.03 52.24
CA LEU A 8 -3.61 -27.21 51.04
C LEU A 8 -4.74 -27.54 50.05
N ARG A 9 -5.92 -26.96 50.25
CA ARG A 9 -6.98 -26.86 49.23
C ARG A 9 -7.34 -25.39 49.01
N ARG A 10 -6.44 -24.62 48.40
CA ARG A 10 -6.87 -23.48 47.59
C ARG A 10 -7.37 -24.03 46.27
N ARG A 11 -8.70 -24.14 46.13
CA ARG A 11 -9.35 -24.37 44.84
C ARG A 11 -8.80 -23.33 43.86
N LEU A 12 -8.19 -23.78 42.77
CA LEU A 12 -7.94 -22.96 41.58
C LEU A 12 -9.29 -22.36 41.18
N GLN A 13 -9.49 -21.07 41.41
CA GLN A 13 -10.62 -20.38 40.83
C GLN A 13 -10.44 -20.40 39.30
N PRO A 14 -11.49 -20.71 38.52
CA PRO A 14 -11.43 -20.54 37.08
C PRO A 14 -11.11 -19.06 36.81
N VAL A 15 -10.04 -18.81 36.08
CA VAL A 15 -9.70 -17.48 35.57
C VAL A 15 -10.88 -17.07 34.69
N ALA A 16 -11.59 -16.01 35.08
CA ALA A 16 -12.70 -15.51 34.29
C ALA A 16 -12.21 -15.19 32.87
N PRO A 17 -12.96 -15.55 31.81
CA PRO A 17 -12.62 -15.14 30.46
C PRO A 17 -12.54 -13.61 30.39
N PRO A 18 -11.70 -13.04 29.51
CA PRO A 18 -11.63 -11.59 29.35
C PRO A 18 -13.03 -11.04 29.02
N PRO A 19 -13.36 -9.83 29.50
CA PRO A 19 -14.66 -9.21 29.23
C PRO A 19 -14.89 -9.13 27.72
N ALA A 20 -16.09 -9.50 27.29
CA ALA A 20 -16.50 -9.45 25.89
C ALA A 20 -16.29 -8.02 25.34
N GLY A 21 -15.36 -7.87 24.38
CA GLY A 21 -15.08 -6.61 23.70
C GLY A 21 -13.60 -6.21 23.60
N LEU A 22 -12.69 -6.84 24.36
CA LEU A 22 -11.25 -6.70 24.14
C LEU A 22 -10.77 -7.87 23.28
N ILE A 23 -10.56 -7.62 21.98
CA ILE A 23 -10.31 -8.67 21.00
C ILE A 23 -8.81 -9.06 20.93
N VAL A 24 -7.94 -8.42 21.72
CA VAL A 24 -6.51 -8.81 21.81
C VAL A 24 -6.07 -8.76 23.27
N ASP A 25 -5.32 -9.78 23.73
CA ASP A 25 -4.78 -9.87 25.09
C ASP A 25 -3.88 -8.66 25.42
N PRO A 26 -4.26 -7.79 26.38
CA PRO A 26 -3.48 -6.58 26.70
C PRO A 26 -2.05 -6.85 27.15
N ARG A 27 -1.82 -8.02 27.77
CA ARG A 27 -0.47 -8.46 28.15
C ARG A 27 0.37 -8.73 26.91
N SER A 28 -0.19 -9.42 25.91
CA SER A 28 0.49 -9.71 24.64
C SER A 28 0.78 -8.44 23.84
N VAL A 29 -0.13 -7.46 23.82
CA VAL A 29 0.11 -6.14 23.19
C VAL A 29 1.35 -5.45 23.77
N THR A 30 1.51 -5.49 25.09
CA THR A 30 2.68 -4.93 25.79
C THR A 30 3.95 -5.74 25.50
N LEU A 31 3.88 -7.08 25.58
CA LEU A 31 5.02 -7.97 25.34
C LEU A 31 5.56 -7.89 23.90
N LEU A 32 4.68 -7.61 22.94
CA LEU A 32 5.01 -7.42 21.54
C LEU A 32 5.42 -5.98 21.20
N GLU A 33 5.59 -5.12 22.21
CA GLU A 33 6.11 -3.75 22.05
C GLU A 33 5.22 -2.83 21.18
N PHE A 34 3.93 -3.13 21.04
CA PHE A 34 2.99 -2.24 20.32
C PHE A 34 2.93 -0.82 20.92
N PRO A 35 3.04 -0.59 22.25
CA PRO A 35 3.13 0.75 22.80
C PRO A 35 4.27 1.60 22.22
N LEU A 36 5.40 1.00 21.83
CA LEU A 36 6.51 1.71 21.18
C LEU A 36 6.09 2.30 19.84
N VAL A 37 5.34 1.53 19.03
CA VAL A 37 4.82 1.98 17.73
C VAL A 37 3.79 3.10 17.94
N ARG A 38 2.95 2.97 18.96
CA ARG A 38 1.96 3.98 19.32
C ARG A 38 2.59 5.29 19.76
N ASP A 39 3.65 5.24 20.56
CA ASP A 39 4.39 6.43 20.99
C ASP A 39 5.06 7.13 19.80
N ARG A 40 5.61 6.36 18.85
CA ARG A 40 6.14 6.92 17.59
C ARG A 40 5.04 7.57 16.74
N LEU A 41 3.89 6.92 16.59
CA LEU A 41 2.72 7.47 15.89
C LEU A 41 2.27 8.79 16.53
N ALA A 42 2.16 8.83 17.87
CA ALA A 42 1.81 10.02 18.62
C ALA A 42 2.83 11.15 18.41
N GLY A 43 4.11 10.84 18.23
CA GLY A 43 5.16 11.80 17.87
C GLY A 43 4.99 12.47 16.50
N HIS A 44 4.24 11.86 15.58
CA HIS A 44 3.94 12.43 14.26
C HIS A 44 2.66 13.28 14.23
N THR A 45 1.90 13.32 15.32
CA THR A 45 0.68 14.14 15.39
C THR A 45 1.01 15.61 15.65
N SER A 46 0.23 16.52 15.06
CA SER A 46 0.52 17.96 15.06
C SER A 46 -0.09 18.71 16.25
N PHE A 47 -1.10 18.14 16.94
CA PHE A 47 -1.83 18.81 18.02
C PHE A 47 -2.52 17.82 18.99
N PRO A 48 -2.94 18.24 20.20
CA PRO A 48 -3.39 17.33 21.25
C PRO A 48 -4.58 16.40 20.92
N PRO A 49 -5.61 16.81 20.16
CA PRO A 49 -6.75 15.95 19.82
C PRO A 49 -6.37 14.69 19.03
N SER A 50 -5.51 14.82 18.00
CA SER A 50 -5.03 13.66 17.24
C SER A 50 -4.06 12.81 18.04
N ARG A 51 -3.23 13.42 18.90
CA ARG A 51 -2.37 12.68 19.84
C ARG A 51 -3.18 11.74 20.74
N ARG A 52 -4.32 12.20 21.27
CA ARG A 52 -5.24 11.35 22.05
C ARG A 52 -5.79 10.18 21.24
N LEU A 53 -6.04 10.36 19.94
CA LEU A 53 -6.47 9.27 19.06
C LEU A 53 -5.32 8.28 18.79
N ALA A 54 -4.10 8.76 18.60
CA ALA A 54 -2.92 7.91 18.48
C ALA A 54 -2.68 7.09 19.75
N ASP A 55 -2.72 7.72 20.93
CA ASP A 55 -2.56 7.06 22.23
C ASP A 55 -3.67 6.04 22.53
N ALA A 56 -4.87 6.27 21.98
CA ALA A 56 -6.02 5.36 22.10
C ALA A 56 -6.07 4.28 21.00
N LEU A 57 -5.15 4.29 20.04
CA LEU A 57 -5.15 3.32 18.94
C LEU A 57 -4.93 1.91 19.48
N VAL A 58 -5.84 1.00 19.12
CA VAL A 58 -5.79 -0.42 19.47
C VAL A 58 -5.96 -1.28 18.21
N PRO A 59 -5.37 -2.48 18.17
CA PRO A 59 -5.59 -3.43 17.09
C PRO A 59 -7.06 -3.91 17.06
N GLU A 60 -7.67 -3.89 15.88
CA GLU A 60 -9.02 -4.39 15.62
C GLU A 60 -9.00 -5.85 15.14
N ALA A 61 -10.10 -6.57 15.33
CA ALA A 61 -10.24 -7.95 14.84
C ALA A 61 -11.38 -8.13 13.82
N ASP A 62 -12.11 -7.06 13.52
CA ASP A 62 -13.06 -7.05 12.41
C ASP A 62 -12.29 -6.70 11.12
N PRO A 63 -12.25 -7.60 10.12
CA PRO A 63 -11.58 -7.33 8.84
C PRO A 63 -12.05 -6.07 8.14
N VAL A 64 -13.33 -5.67 8.32
CA VAL A 64 -13.88 -4.45 7.72
C VAL A 64 -13.28 -3.20 8.36
N LEU A 65 -13.13 -3.20 9.69
CA LEU A 65 -12.51 -2.09 10.42
C LEU A 65 -11.02 -1.99 10.12
N VAL A 66 -10.33 -3.14 10.05
CA VAL A 66 -8.91 -3.21 9.66
C VAL A 66 -8.71 -2.67 8.25
N ALA A 67 -9.49 -3.13 7.27
CA ALA A 67 -9.41 -2.67 5.89
C ALA A 67 -9.67 -1.17 5.79
N ARG A 68 -10.70 -0.67 6.49
CA ARG A 68 -10.95 0.77 6.58
C ARG A 68 -9.77 1.53 7.17
N GLY A 69 -9.18 1.05 8.26
CA GLY A 69 -8.02 1.68 8.90
C GLY A 69 -6.78 1.71 8.00
N LEU A 70 -6.57 0.69 7.16
CA LEU A 70 -5.53 0.67 6.13
C LEU A 70 -5.84 1.67 5.01
N ASP A 71 -7.09 1.71 4.53
CA ASP A 71 -7.52 2.66 3.49
C ASP A 71 -7.39 4.12 3.95
N GLU A 72 -7.60 4.39 5.24
CA GLU A 72 -7.33 5.71 5.85
C GLU A 72 -5.86 6.10 5.68
N THR A 73 -4.94 5.17 5.97
CA THR A 73 -3.49 5.37 5.82
C THR A 73 -3.08 5.52 4.35
N ASP A 74 -3.58 4.66 3.46
CA ASP A 74 -3.30 4.72 2.02
C ASP A 74 -3.75 6.04 1.40
N GLN A 75 -4.99 6.46 1.68
CA GLN A 75 -5.55 7.68 1.09
C GLN A 75 -4.82 8.92 1.59
N ALA A 76 -4.47 8.99 2.88
CA ALA A 76 -3.69 10.09 3.43
C ALA A 76 -2.27 10.10 2.85
N ARG A 77 -1.60 8.95 2.75
CA ARG A 77 -0.27 8.83 2.16
C ARG A 77 -0.25 9.31 0.71
N ALA A 78 -1.16 8.79 -0.12
CA ALA A 78 -1.26 9.20 -1.51
C ALA A 78 -1.56 10.70 -1.66
N LEU A 79 -2.38 11.28 -0.77
CA LEU A 79 -2.66 12.72 -0.78
C LEU A 79 -1.40 13.53 -0.45
N LEU A 80 -0.61 13.12 0.55
CA LEU A 80 0.61 13.81 0.96
C LEU A 80 1.71 13.69 -0.11
N GLU A 81 1.81 12.55 -0.80
CA GLU A 81 2.71 12.35 -1.94
C GLU A 81 2.33 13.26 -3.12
N GLU A 82 1.03 13.39 -3.43
CA GLU A 82 0.53 14.27 -4.49
C GLU A 82 0.60 15.76 -4.12
N ARG A 83 0.42 16.10 -2.84
CA ARG A 83 0.31 17.47 -2.33
C ARG A 83 1.05 17.64 -0.99
N PRO A 84 2.38 17.79 -1.00
CA PRO A 84 3.23 17.81 0.21
C PRO A 84 3.03 18.96 1.21
N GLY A 85 2.01 19.81 1.03
CA GLY A 85 1.67 20.92 1.94
C GLY A 85 0.27 20.85 2.54
N VAL A 86 -0.50 19.78 2.25
CA VAL A 86 -1.83 19.61 2.84
C VAL A 86 -1.68 19.15 4.29
N GLY A 87 -2.36 19.83 5.21
CA GLY A 87 -2.25 19.60 6.64
C GLY A 87 -3.35 20.34 7.40
N ILE A 88 -3.35 20.22 8.73
CA ILE A 88 -4.29 20.96 9.59
C ILE A 88 -3.87 22.41 9.84
N GLY A 89 -2.62 22.78 9.51
CA GLY A 89 -2.05 24.10 9.77
C GLY A 89 -1.97 24.41 11.28
N SER A 90 -2.25 25.67 11.66
CA SER A 90 -2.25 26.13 13.05
C SER A 90 -3.54 25.81 13.81
N ALA A 91 -4.07 24.58 13.68
CA ALA A 91 -5.28 24.18 14.40
C ALA A 91 -4.98 23.97 15.91
N HIS A 92 -5.92 24.34 16.76
CA HIS A 92 -5.80 24.28 18.21
C HIS A 92 -6.84 23.33 18.84
N ASP A 93 -6.61 22.91 20.09
CA ASP A 93 -7.59 22.13 20.85
C ASP A 93 -8.68 23.06 21.42
N ILE A 94 -9.65 23.40 20.58
CA ILE A 94 -10.74 24.33 20.93
C ILE A 94 -11.88 23.65 21.70
N GLY A 95 -11.76 22.35 22.00
CA GLY A 95 -12.78 21.57 22.72
C GLY A 95 -13.21 22.19 24.06
N PRO A 96 -12.27 22.57 24.94
CA PRO A 96 -12.60 23.22 26.21
C PRO A 96 -13.38 24.55 26.04
N TRP A 97 -13.07 25.32 25.00
CA TRP A 97 -13.73 26.60 24.71
C TRP A 97 -15.15 26.41 24.20
N ILE A 98 -15.35 25.43 23.32
CA ILE A 98 -16.68 25.05 22.84
C ILE A 98 -17.57 24.63 24.02
N GLU A 99 -17.06 23.78 24.92
CA GLU A 99 -17.83 23.32 26.08
C GLU A 99 -18.14 24.45 27.07
N ARG A 100 -17.18 25.35 27.31
CA ARG A 100 -17.39 26.53 28.17
C ARG A 100 -18.45 27.45 27.59
N ALA A 101 -18.37 27.78 26.30
CA ALA A 101 -19.35 28.62 25.62
C ALA A 101 -20.74 27.97 25.58
N ALA A 102 -20.82 26.67 25.29
CA ALA A 102 -22.09 25.92 25.26
C ALA A 102 -22.81 25.92 26.63
N ARG A 103 -22.07 26.06 27.73
CA ARG A 103 -22.62 26.20 29.10
C ARG A 103 -22.95 27.65 29.48
N GLY A 104 -22.86 28.59 28.54
CA GLY A 104 -23.11 30.02 28.77
C GLY A 104 -21.93 30.76 29.40
N GLY A 105 -20.73 30.17 29.41
CA GLY A 105 -19.53 30.82 29.93
C GLY A 105 -18.89 31.78 28.93
N ARG A 106 -18.46 32.95 29.41
CA ARG A 106 -17.65 33.92 28.65
C ARG A 106 -16.30 33.33 28.26
N LEU A 107 -15.87 33.54 27.02
CA LEU A 107 -14.54 33.25 26.52
C LEU A 107 -13.64 34.50 26.53
N ASP A 108 -12.34 34.28 26.68
CA ASP A 108 -11.32 35.32 26.62
C ASP A 108 -10.84 35.53 25.18
N PRO A 109 -10.26 36.70 24.83
CA PRO A 109 -9.82 37.01 23.47
C PRO A 109 -8.90 35.96 22.83
N ALA A 110 -7.98 35.39 23.60
CA ALA A 110 -7.08 34.32 23.12
C ALA A 110 -7.85 33.08 22.62
N HIS A 111 -8.92 32.68 23.31
CA HIS A 111 -9.73 31.53 22.89
C HIS A 111 -10.43 31.78 21.55
N PHE A 112 -10.84 33.02 21.27
CA PHE A 112 -11.45 33.37 19.98
C PHE A 112 -10.45 33.32 18.84
N LEU A 113 -9.20 33.70 19.09
CA LEU A 113 -8.13 33.60 18.10
C LEU A 113 -7.86 32.13 17.74
N GLU A 114 -7.72 31.26 18.74
CA GLU A 114 -7.54 29.81 18.53
C GLU A 114 -8.71 29.19 17.73
N ILE A 115 -9.95 29.62 18.00
CA ILE A 115 -11.14 29.22 17.24
C ILE A 115 -11.04 29.70 15.78
N ALA A 116 -10.67 30.96 15.56
CA ALA A 116 -10.54 31.52 14.22
C ALA A 116 -9.47 30.81 13.39
N GLU A 117 -8.29 30.55 13.98
CA GLU A 117 -7.20 29.82 13.33
C GLU A 117 -7.56 28.38 13.00
N THR A 118 -8.30 27.71 13.90
CA THR A 118 -8.79 26.35 13.68
C THR A 118 -9.82 26.29 12.54
N ILE A 119 -10.75 27.26 12.46
CA ILE A 119 -11.70 27.37 11.34
C ILE A 119 -10.97 27.64 10.02
N GLU A 120 -9.92 28.45 10.04
CA GLU A 120 -9.14 28.73 8.84
C GLU A 120 -8.35 27.49 8.37
N GLY A 121 -7.75 26.74 9.30
CA GLY A 121 -7.15 25.43 9.03
C GLY A 121 -8.14 24.45 8.40
N ALA A 122 -9.34 24.33 8.98
CA ALA A 122 -10.43 23.51 8.44
C ALA A 122 -10.88 23.95 7.04
N THR A 123 -10.95 25.25 6.79
CA THR A 123 -11.36 25.79 5.49
C THR A 123 -10.34 25.45 4.40
N ARG A 124 -9.04 25.59 4.70
CA ARG A 124 -7.97 25.20 3.76
C ARG A 124 -7.97 23.70 3.49
N LEU A 125 -8.13 22.88 4.52
CA LEU A 125 -8.20 21.43 4.37
C LEU A 125 -9.45 21.02 3.57
N HIS A 126 -10.61 21.60 3.87
CA HIS A 126 -11.84 21.38 3.09
C HIS A 126 -11.62 21.68 1.61
N ALA A 127 -11.01 22.82 1.27
CA ALA A 127 -10.71 23.19 -0.11
C ALA A 127 -9.76 22.19 -0.79
N ALA A 128 -8.81 21.61 -0.05
CA ALA A 128 -7.93 20.56 -0.57
C ALA A 128 -8.67 19.23 -0.83
N LEU A 129 -9.65 18.88 0.01
CA LEU A 129 -10.31 17.58 0.00
C LEU A 129 -11.64 17.53 -0.77
N VAL A 130 -12.29 18.66 -1.05
CA VAL A 130 -13.66 18.70 -1.62
C VAL A 130 -13.75 18.06 -3.02
N GLU A 131 -12.72 18.29 -3.86
CA GLU A 131 -12.61 17.71 -5.20
C GLU A 131 -11.86 16.37 -5.22
N ASP A 132 -11.48 15.84 -4.05
CA ASP A 132 -10.80 14.56 -3.96
C ASP A 132 -11.76 13.42 -4.34
N ARG A 133 -11.26 12.45 -5.12
CA ARG A 133 -12.05 11.30 -5.58
C ARG A 133 -12.04 10.14 -4.58
N ARG A 134 -11.12 10.16 -3.61
CA ARG A 134 -10.97 9.11 -2.60
C ARG A 134 -12.10 9.20 -1.56
N PRO A 135 -12.87 8.11 -1.31
CA PRO A 135 -14.10 8.19 -0.52
C PRO A 135 -13.94 8.67 0.92
N LEU A 136 -12.86 8.30 1.62
CA LEU A 136 -12.69 8.65 3.04
C LEU A 136 -12.31 10.11 3.18
N LEU A 137 -11.41 10.61 2.32
CA LEU A 137 -11.05 12.02 2.26
C LEU A 137 -12.24 12.90 1.86
N LYS A 138 -13.05 12.45 0.89
CA LYS A 138 -14.28 13.14 0.50
C LYS A 138 -15.37 13.06 1.58
N GLY A 139 -15.42 11.97 2.35
CA GLY A 139 -16.28 11.87 3.52
C GLY A 139 -15.88 12.88 4.58
N LEU A 140 -14.58 12.94 4.88
CA LEU A 140 -13.99 13.86 5.85
C LEU A 140 -14.23 15.33 5.48
N SER A 141 -14.16 15.69 4.20
CA SER A 141 -14.43 17.06 3.76
C SER A 141 -15.84 17.54 4.11
N ARG A 142 -16.85 16.67 4.08
CA ARG A 142 -18.23 17.02 4.48
C ARG A 142 -18.37 17.36 5.95
N GLU A 143 -17.44 16.89 6.78
CA GLU A 143 -17.42 17.14 8.22
C GLU A 143 -16.57 18.38 8.58
N LEU A 144 -15.88 18.97 7.60
CA LEU A 144 -15.10 20.21 7.76
C LEU A 144 -15.97 21.43 7.44
N HIS A 145 -16.49 22.07 8.49
CA HIS A 145 -17.37 23.24 8.34
C HIS A 145 -16.56 24.54 8.28
N ALA A 146 -16.68 25.27 7.16
CA ALA A 146 -15.96 26.54 6.94
C ALA A 146 -16.50 27.75 7.74
N LEU A 147 -17.74 27.64 8.26
CA LEU A 147 -18.37 28.61 9.17
C LEU A 147 -18.11 30.10 8.81
N PRO A 148 -18.44 30.56 7.58
CA PRO A 148 -18.02 31.87 7.07
C PRO A 148 -18.56 33.04 7.90
N ALA A 149 -19.76 32.91 8.47
CA ALA A 149 -20.36 33.92 9.34
C ALA A 149 -19.55 34.10 10.64
N VAL A 150 -19.19 33.01 11.31
CA VAL A 150 -18.37 33.02 12.54
C VAL A 150 -16.99 33.58 12.21
N ARG A 151 -16.32 33.03 11.18
CA ARG A 151 -14.98 33.47 10.76
C ARG A 151 -14.94 34.97 10.46
N SER A 152 -15.87 35.47 9.64
CA SER A 152 -15.89 36.89 9.29
C SER A 152 -16.16 37.79 10.49
N THR A 153 -16.95 37.32 11.46
CA THR A 153 -17.26 38.08 12.68
C THR A 153 -16.05 38.14 13.60
N LEU A 154 -15.36 37.02 13.82
CA LEU A 154 -14.12 36.99 14.60
C LEU A 154 -13.02 37.83 13.96
N ALA A 155 -12.83 37.74 12.63
CA ALA A 155 -11.83 38.52 11.91
C ALA A 155 -12.09 40.04 11.91
N ARG A 156 -13.35 40.48 12.03
CA ARG A 156 -13.69 41.90 12.21
C ARG A 156 -13.58 42.37 13.67
N SER A 157 -13.57 41.43 14.61
CA SER A 157 -13.59 41.73 16.05
C SER A 157 -12.20 41.75 16.66
N PHE A 158 -11.26 40.95 16.16
CA PHE A 158 -9.91 40.83 16.73
C PHE A 158 -8.84 41.15 15.70
N ASP A 159 -7.73 41.72 16.18
CA ASP A 159 -6.50 41.84 15.41
C ASP A 159 -5.66 40.54 15.47
N PRO A 160 -4.54 40.44 14.75
CA PRO A 160 -3.68 39.25 14.77
C PRO A 160 -3.04 38.92 16.13
N VAL A 161 -3.04 39.86 17.08
CA VAL A 161 -2.47 39.68 18.43
C VAL A 161 -3.56 39.28 19.44
N GLY A 162 -4.83 39.31 19.03
CA GLY A 162 -5.98 38.98 19.87
C GLY A 162 -6.55 40.17 20.63
N GLU A 163 -6.19 41.41 20.27
CA GLU A 163 -6.82 42.60 20.83
C GLU A 163 -8.15 42.90 20.12
N LEU A 164 -9.15 43.32 20.90
CA LEU A 164 -10.46 43.66 20.35
C LEU A 164 -10.36 44.97 19.56
N LEU A 165 -10.77 44.95 18.30
CA LEU A 165 -10.74 46.08 17.37
C LEU A 165 -11.90 47.05 17.61
N ASP A 166 -11.70 48.32 17.24
CA ASP A 166 -12.78 49.34 17.23
C ASP A 166 -13.95 48.93 16.33
N THR A 167 -13.67 48.10 15.32
CA THR A 167 -14.66 47.55 14.37
C THR A 167 -15.52 46.43 14.96
N ALA A 168 -15.20 45.93 16.15
CA ALA A 168 -16.02 44.91 16.83
C ALA A 168 -17.43 45.41 17.14
N SER A 169 -17.58 46.71 17.42
CA SER A 169 -18.87 47.38 17.64
C SER A 169 -18.74 48.88 17.36
N PRO A 170 -19.68 49.52 16.64
CA PRO A 170 -19.70 50.97 16.48
C PRO A 170 -19.68 51.72 17.83
N ARG A 171 -20.32 51.14 18.85
CA ARG A 171 -20.35 51.72 20.20
C ARG A 171 -18.98 51.65 20.86
N LEU A 172 -18.23 50.55 20.71
CA LEU A 172 -16.87 50.43 21.24
C LEU A 172 -15.94 51.48 20.64
N GLY A 173 -15.96 51.65 19.31
CA GLY A 173 -15.17 52.69 18.64
C GLY A 173 -15.52 54.10 19.16
N SER A 174 -16.81 54.39 19.40
CA SER A 174 -17.22 55.66 19.98
C SER A 174 -16.75 55.87 21.43
N LEU A 175 -16.75 54.80 22.24
CA LEU A 175 -16.30 54.84 23.64
C LEU A 175 -14.79 55.03 23.74
N ARG A 176 -14.00 54.32 22.91
CA ARG A 176 -12.55 54.51 22.83
C ARG A 176 -12.17 55.92 22.38
N ALA A 177 -12.90 56.49 21.42
CA ALA A 177 -12.74 57.88 21.04
C ALA A 177 -13.05 58.83 22.21
N ALA A 178 -14.12 58.56 22.97
CA ALA A 178 -14.47 59.34 24.16
C ALA A 178 -13.41 59.25 25.27
N VAL A 179 -12.86 58.05 25.53
CA VAL A 179 -11.74 57.83 26.48
C VAL A 179 -10.53 58.68 26.09
N ARG A 180 -10.12 58.63 24.81
CA ARG A 180 -8.99 59.43 24.30
C ARG A 180 -9.25 60.94 24.45
N ILE A 181 -10.44 61.41 24.06
CA ILE A 181 -10.79 62.84 24.18
C ILE A 181 -10.80 63.30 25.64
N ALA A 182 -11.35 62.50 26.56
CA ALA A 182 -11.38 62.81 27.98
C ALA A 182 -9.96 62.84 28.58
N TYR A 183 -9.12 61.86 28.21
CA TYR A 183 -7.71 61.82 28.61
C TYR A 183 -6.93 63.06 28.12
N ASP A 184 -7.07 63.43 26.85
CA ASP A 184 -6.37 64.59 26.28
C ASP A 184 -6.82 65.92 26.91
N ARG A 185 -8.09 66.03 27.33
CA ARG A 185 -8.60 67.19 28.08
C ARG A 185 -7.99 67.24 29.48
N LEU A 186 -8.00 66.11 30.20
CA LEU A 186 -7.39 65.98 31.53
C LEU A 186 -5.91 66.31 31.50
N ARG A 187 -5.17 65.71 30.57
CA ARG A 187 -3.72 65.88 30.42
C ARG A 187 -3.34 67.32 30.11
N ARG A 188 -3.99 67.96 29.12
CA ARG A 188 -3.74 69.38 28.80
C ARG A 188 -4.00 70.30 29.98
N ARG A 189 -5.03 70.05 30.78
CA ARG A 189 -5.33 70.87 31.97
C ARG A 189 -4.27 70.67 33.06
N LEU A 190 -3.85 69.43 33.31
CA LEU A 190 -2.77 69.10 34.24
C LEU A 190 -1.44 69.74 33.82
N ASP A 191 -1.07 69.68 32.54
CA ASP A 191 0.17 70.28 32.03
C ASP A 191 0.15 71.82 32.17
N THR A 192 -1.00 72.46 31.92
CA THR A 192 -1.18 73.91 32.13
C THR A 192 -0.99 74.29 33.61
N LEU A 193 -1.60 73.53 34.52
CA LEU A 193 -1.49 73.74 35.96
C LEU A 193 -0.03 73.62 36.43
N VAL A 194 0.61 72.51 36.07
CA VAL A 194 1.98 72.18 36.50
C VAL A 194 3.00 73.15 35.91
N GLY A 195 2.83 73.58 34.65
CA GLY A 195 3.77 74.46 33.97
C GLY A 195 3.65 75.95 34.31
N SER A 196 2.50 76.42 34.80
CA SER A 196 2.27 77.87 34.97
C SER A 196 1.50 78.28 36.24
N GLU A 197 0.35 77.68 36.53
CA GLU A 197 -0.55 78.17 37.58
C GLU A 197 -0.09 77.81 39.00
N ILE A 198 0.48 76.62 39.19
CA ILE A 198 0.85 76.10 40.52
C ILE A 198 2.33 75.68 40.62
N ALA A 199 3.15 75.98 39.61
CA ALA A 199 4.56 75.58 39.55
C ALA A 199 5.35 75.92 40.82
N GLY A 200 5.15 77.12 41.39
CA GLY A 200 5.81 77.57 42.62
C GLY A 200 5.32 76.92 43.93
N ALA A 201 4.31 76.06 43.87
CA ALA A 201 3.79 75.27 45.00
C ALA A 201 4.18 73.78 44.91
N LEU A 202 4.73 73.34 43.79
CA LEU A 202 5.12 71.95 43.56
C LEU A 202 6.50 71.65 44.13
N GLN A 203 6.72 70.40 44.55
CA GLN A 203 8.05 69.87 44.85
C GLN A 203 8.82 69.66 43.55
N GLU A 204 8.17 69.06 42.55
CA GLU A 204 8.67 68.86 41.20
C GLU A 204 7.52 69.11 40.20
N PRO A 205 7.77 69.76 39.05
CA PRO A 205 6.74 70.07 38.06
C PRO A 205 6.42 68.84 37.19
N ILE A 206 5.96 67.77 37.83
CA ILE A 206 5.59 66.52 37.19
C ILE A 206 4.16 66.11 37.56
N VAL A 207 3.49 65.43 36.63
CA VAL A 207 2.23 64.76 36.88
C VAL A 207 2.54 63.31 37.23
N THR A 208 2.00 62.82 38.35
CA THR A 208 2.21 61.46 38.83
C THR A 208 0.88 60.73 38.99
N LEU A 209 0.92 59.40 39.07
CA LEU A 209 -0.26 58.56 39.30
C LEU A 209 -0.20 57.98 40.72
N ARG A 210 -1.25 58.22 41.52
CA ARG A 210 -1.43 57.64 42.86
C ARG A 210 -2.84 57.08 42.98
N ASN A 211 -2.98 55.83 43.43
CA ASN A 211 -4.28 55.17 43.60
C ASN A 211 -5.17 55.24 42.33
N GLY A 212 -4.56 55.21 41.14
CA GLY A 212 -5.27 55.31 39.86
C GLY A 212 -5.81 56.70 39.51
N ARG A 213 -5.37 57.75 40.22
CA ARG A 213 -5.71 59.16 39.97
C ARG A 213 -4.46 59.96 39.65
N TYR A 214 -4.59 60.90 38.72
CA TYR A 214 -3.50 61.82 38.38
C TYR A 214 -3.40 62.91 39.43
N VAL A 215 -2.22 63.03 40.01
CA VAL A 215 -1.92 63.91 41.14
C VAL A 215 -0.64 64.67 40.90
N VAL A 216 -0.53 65.83 41.52
CA VAL A 216 0.65 66.68 41.48
C VAL A 216 1.33 66.67 42.86
N PRO A 217 2.67 66.56 42.94
CA PRO A 217 3.40 66.56 44.19
C PRO A 217 3.55 67.99 44.72
N VAL A 218 2.71 68.37 45.68
CA VAL A 218 2.69 69.69 46.31
C VAL A 218 3.54 69.66 47.58
N ARG A 219 4.36 70.69 47.81
CA ARG A 219 5.08 70.80 49.09
C ARG A 219 4.12 70.96 50.26
N ALA A 220 4.39 70.31 51.38
CA ALA A 220 3.51 70.34 52.55
C ALA A 220 3.25 71.78 53.06
N ASP A 221 4.24 72.67 52.98
CA ASP A 221 4.13 74.09 53.35
C ASP A 221 3.38 74.95 52.32
N ALA A 222 3.18 74.45 51.11
CA ALA A 222 2.42 75.09 50.04
C ALA A 222 1.02 74.50 49.85
N LYS A 223 0.57 73.57 50.70
CA LYS A 223 -0.74 72.90 50.63
C LYS A 223 -1.91 73.87 50.42
N ALA A 224 -1.94 74.98 51.14
CA ALA A 224 -3.04 75.95 51.08
C ALA A 224 -3.17 76.65 49.70
N ARG A 225 -2.10 76.65 48.89
CA ARG A 225 -2.08 77.27 47.56
C ARG A 225 -2.71 76.39 46.47
N VAL A 226 -2.83 75.10 46.70
CA VAL A 226 -3.41 74.14 45.74
C VAL A 226 -4.67 73.54 46.34
N LYS A 227 -5.85 74.00 45.88
CA LYS A 227 -7.13 73.40 46.28
C LYS A 227 -7.30 72.06 45.58
N GLY A 228 -7.42 70.98 46.36
CA GLY A 228 -7.58 69.63 45.83
C GLY A 228 -7.70 68.55 46.90
N ILE A 229 -7.83 67.31 46.46
CA ILE A 229 -8.00 66.11 47.29
C ILE A 229 -6.63 65.46 47.47
N VAL A 230 -6.22 65.20 48.72
CA VAL A 230 -4.97 64.51 49.02
C VAL A 230 -5.18 63.01 48.85
N HIS A 231 -4.42 62.37 47.95
CA HIS A 231 -4.49 60.92 47.71
C HIS A 231 -3.40 60.14 48.42
N ASP A 232 -2.25 60.77 48.68
CA ASP A 232 -1.09 60.14 49.31
C ASP A 232 -0.13 61.19 49.88
N ALA A 233 0.83 60.78 50.71
CA ALA A 233 1.91 61.63 51.25
C ALA A 233 3.26 60.89 51.20
N SER A 234 4.37 61.62 51.04
CA SER A 234 5.71 61.02 51.08
C SER A 234 6.03 60.43 52.46
N GLY A 235 6.93 59.44 52.53
CA GLY A 235 7.35 58.84 53.80
C GLY A 235 7.97 59.83 54.80
N SER A 236 8.47 60.97 54.32
CA SER A 236 8.97 62.09 55.15
C SER A 236 7.88 63.12 55.53
N GLY A 237 6.66 62.99 54.98
CA GLY A 237 5.55 63.94 55.16
C GLY A 237 5.73 65.30 54.47
N GLN A 238 6.83 65.52 53.75
CA GLN A 238 7.18 66.80 53.15
C GLN A 238 6.49 67.06 51.80
N THR A 239 6.02 66.02 51.11
CA THR A 239 5.32 66.12 49.83
C THR A 239 3.93 65.50 49.94
N LEU A 240 2.92 66.24 49.54
CA LEU A 240 1.53 65.79 49.45
C LEU A 240 1.15 65.57 47.99
N PHE A 241 0.62 64.39 47.67
CA PHE A 241 0.14 64.09 46.33
C PHE A 241 -1.34 64.49 46.21
N ILE A 242 -1.60 65.61 45.55
CA ILE A 242 -2.92 66.24 45.51
C ILE A 242 -3.51 66.13 44.09
N GLU A 243 -4.77 65.71 43.97
CA GLU A 243 -5.58 65.89 42.76
C GLU A 243 -6.24 67.27 42.80
N PRO A 244 -5.83 68.23 41.94
CA PRO A 244 -6.42 69.57 41.96
C PRO A 244 -7.92 69.54 41.68
N LEU A 245 -8.70 70.35 42.40
CA LEU A 245 -10.17 70.33 42.31
C LEU A 245 -10.67 70.57 40.87
N VAL A 246 -9.96 71.41 40.11
CA VAL A 246 -10.29 71.76 38.72
C VAL A 246 -10.10 70.61 37.72
N VAL A 247 -9.42 69.53 38.10
CA VAL A 247 -9.26 68.33 37.26
C VAL A 247 -10.05 67.13 37.78
N VAL A 248 -10.67 67.21 38.96
CA VAL A 248 -11.46 66.10 39.54
C VAL A 248 -12.60 65.69 38.61
N GLU A 249 -13.34 66.65 38.06
CA GLU A 249 -14.44 66.37 37.11
C GLU A 249 -13.92 65.75 35.80
N LEU A 250 -12.78 66.23 35.28
CA LEU A 250 -12.14 65.67 34.08
C LEU A 250 -11.63 64.25 34.33
N GLY A 251 -11.07 64.00 35.51
CA GLY A 251 -10.63 62.68 35.95
C GLY A 251 -11.78 61.70 36.11
N ASN A 252 -12.91 62.15 36.68
CA ASN A 252 -14.14 61.36 36.78
C ASN A 252 -14.73 61.04 35.41
N ALA A 253 -14.84 62.03 34.51
CA ALA A 253 -15.34 61.80 33.15
C ALA A 253 -14.47 60.81 32.37
N TRP A 254 -13.14 60.88 32.52
CA TRP A 254 -12.24 59.88 31.93
C TRP A 254 -12.45 58.48 32.54
N ARG A 255 -12.57 58.39 33.88
CA ARG A 255 -12.86 57.13 34.59
C ARG A 255 -14.18 56.51 34.14
N GLU A 256 -15.23 57.31 34.02
CA GLU A 256 -16.55 56.88 33.55
C GLU A 256 -16.50 56.35 32.12
N ALA A 257 -15.78 57.04 31.22
CA ALA A 257 -15.59 56.57 29.85
C ALA A 257 -14.83 55.23 29.80
N GLN A 258 -13.81 55.04 30.66
CA GLN A 258 -13.07 53.77 30.77
C GLN A 258 -13.94 52.64 31.30
N LEU A 259 -14.79 52.90 32.29
CA LEU A 259 -15.72 51.89 32.82
C LEU A 259 -16.74 51.48 31.75
N ALA A 260 -17.31 52.46 31.03
CA ALA A 260 -18.24 52.19 29.93
C ALA A 260 -17.58 51.41 28.79
N GLU A 261 -16.31 51.71 28.45
CA GLU A 261 -15.53 50.90 27.50
C GLU A 261 -15.38 49.46 27.99
N HIS A 262 -15.00 49.25 29.26
CA HIS A 262 -14.79 47.93 29.82
C HIS A 262 -16.09 47.09 29.85
N GLU A 263 -17.22 47.71 30.19
CA GLU A 263 -18.55 47.08 30.13
C GLU A 263 -18.92 46.68 28.70
N GLU A 264 -18.67 47.55 27.72
CA GLU A 264 -18.93 47.27 26.31
C GLU A 264 -18.05 46.13 25.78
N VAL A 265 -16.77 46.08 26.17
CA VAL A 265 -15.87 44.96 25.86
C VAL A 265 -16.45 43.66 26.43
N GLY A 266 -16.87 43.65 27.70
CA GLY A 266 -17.51 42.50 28.33
C GLY A 266 -18.74 42.01 27.57
N ARG A 267 -19.64 42.93 27.17
CA ARG A 267 -20.84 42.64 26.38
C ARG A 267 -20.48 41.99 25.03
N ILE A 268 -19.50 42.54 24.32
CA ILE A 268 -19.06 42.01 23.03
C ILE A 268 -18.51 40.58 23.20
N LEU A 269 -17.69 40.34 24.23
CA LEU A 269 -17.16 39.00 24.49
C LEU A 269 -18.27 38.01 24.84
N ASP A 270 -19.30 38.41 25.57
CA ASP A 270 -20.46 37.56 25.86
C ASP A 270 -21.26 37.23 24.58
N GLU A 271 -21.45 38.20 23.69
CA GLU A 271 -22.12 38.01 22.39
C GLU A 271 -21.33 37.08 21.47
N LEU A 272 -20.01 37.26 21.39
CA LEU A 272 -19.13 36.37 20.62
C LEU A 272 -19.09 34.97 21.23
N SER A 273 -19.13 34.85 22.56
CA SER A 273 -19.21 33.55 23.24
C SER A 273 -20.53 32.84 22.91
N ALA A 274 -21.65 33.57 22.89
CA ALA A 274 -22.95 33.05 22.47
C ALA A 274 -22.95 32.63 20.99
N LEU A 275 -22.26 33.37 20.12
CA LEU A 275 -22.08 32.99 18.71
C LEU A 275 -21.34 31.65 18.56
N VAL A 276 -20.27 31.44 19.34
CA VAL A 276 -19.54 30.16 19.38
C VAL A 276 -20.45 29.05 19.91
N ALA A 277 -21.20 29.31 20.99
CA ALA A 277 -22.14 28.34 21.57
C ALA A 277 -23.21 27.88 20.56
N ALA A 278 -23.76 28.82 19.78
CA ALA A 278 -24.74 28.53 18.73
C ALA A 278 -24.19 27.62 17.61
N HIS A 279 -22.87 27.59 17.42
CA HIS A 279 -22.18 26.77 16.42
C HIS A 279 -21.37 25.62 17.04
N ALA A 280 -21.63 25.26 18.30
CA ALA A 280 -20.87 24.24 19.02
C ALA A 280 -20.88 22.87 18.32
N GLY A 281 -22.01 22.46 17.73
CA GLY A 281 -22.12 21.20 16.97
C GLY A 281 -21.13 21.12 15.80
N PRO A 282 -21.26 22.00 14.79
CA PRO A 282 -20.33 22.07 13.66
C PRO A 282 -18.86 22.25 14.09
N LEU A 283 -18.58 23.02 15.13
CA LEU A 283 -17.21 23.19 15.64
C LEU A 283 -16.62 21.87 16.19
N ARG A 284 -17.42 21.07 16.92
CA ARG A 284 -16.99 19.75 17.40
C ARG A 284 -16.75 18.78 16.24
N GLU A 285 -17.63 18.76 15.24
CA GLU A 285 -17.47 17.92 14.04
C GLU A 285 -16.19 18.30 13.28
N THR A 286 -15.96 19.59 13.06
CA THR A 286 -14.73 20.10 12.42
C THR A 286 -13.48 19.70 13.23
N LEU A 287 -13.49 19.87 14.55
CA LEU A 287 -12.35 19.49 15.41
C LEU A 287 -12.06 17.98 15.33
N ALA A 288 -13.10 17.15 15.34
CA ALA A 288 -12.97 15.69 15.20
C ALA A 288 -12.50 15.27 13.80
N ALA A 289 -12.93 15.97 12.74
CA ALA A 289 -12.46 15.75 11.38
C ALA A 289 -10.98 16.12 11.22
N LEU A 290 -10.55 17.28 11.76
CA LEU A 290 -9.14 17.67 11.79
C LEU A 290 -8.29 16.65 12.55
N ALA A 291 -8.77 16.19 13.71
CA ALA A 291 -8.06 15.19 14.52
C ALA A 291 -7.88 13.85 13.78
N ARG A 292 -8.92 13.37 13.08
CA ARG A 292 -8.84 12.16 12.25
C ARG A 292 -7.89 12.34 11.07
N PHE A 293 -7.98 13.47 10.35
CA PHE A 293 -7.08 13.75 9.24
C PHE A 293 -5.62 13.73 9.69
N ASP A 294 -5.30 14.44 10.77
CA ASP A 294 -3.94 14.52 11.30
C ASP A 294 -3.44 13.15 11.79
N LEU A 295 -4.31 12.32 12.37
CA LEU A 295 -3.97 10.93 12.68
C LEU A 295 -3.64 10.14 11.40
N TRP A 296 -4.45 10.24 10.34
CA TRP A 296 -4.19 9.52 9.09
C TRP A 296 -2.88 9.99 8.43
N ALA A 297 -2.61 11.29 8.47
CA ALA A 297 -1.35 11.87 8.03
C ALA A 297 -0.17 11.36 8.89
N ALA A 298 -0.33 11.26 10.21
CA ALA A 298 0.66 10.70 11.12
C ALA A 298 0.93 9.21 10.83
N LYS A 299 -0.10 8.41 10.50
CA LYS A 299 0.06 7.02 10.05
C LYS A 299 0.85 6.94 8.74
N ALA A 300 0.57 7.83 7.80
CA ALA A 300 1.29 7.91 6.53
C ALA A 300 2.77 8.32 6.72
N GLN A 301 3.04 9.27 7.61
CA GLN A 301 4.42 9.67 7.94
C GLN A 301 5.17 8.54 8.64
N LEU A 302 4.54 7.87 9.62
CA LEU A 302 5.13 6.70 10.27
C LEU A 302 5.45 5.60 9.24
N ALA A 303 4.56 5.38 8.27
CA ALA A 303 4.79 4.45 7.17
C ALA A 303 5.99 4.86 6.31
N ALA A 304 6.19 6.15 6.03
CA ALA A 304 7.35 6.63 5.30
C ALA A 304 8.65 6.43 6.11
N ASP A 305 8.64 6.78 7.39
CA ASP A 305 9.82 6.71 8.28
C ASP A 305 10.36 5.29 8.47
N MET A 306 9.50 4.28 8.36
CA MET A 306 9.88 2.87 8.53
C MET A 306 9.96 2.07 7.22
N ASP A 307 9.85 2.72 6.05
CA ASP A 307 9.68 2.04 4.74
C ASP A 307 8.54 1.02 4.77
N GLY A 308 7.43 1.39 5.42
CA GLY A 308 6.24 0.58 5.61
C GLY A 308 5.36 0.48 4.38
N VAL A 309 4.82 -0.71 4.13
CA VAL A 309 3.89 -1.02 3.03
C VAL A 309 2.55 -1.49 3.57
N ARG A 310 1.49 -1.34 2.76
CA ARG A 310 0.21 -1.98 3.02
C ARG A 310 0.33 -3.49 2.82
N ALA A 311 0.25 -4.26 3.89
CA ALA A 311 0.10 -5.72 3.77
C ALA A 311 -1.30 -6.05 3.24
N GLU A 312 -1.40 -7.04 2.36
CA GLU A 312 -2.69 -7.55 1.89
C GLU A 312 -3.38 -8.30 3.02
N THR A 313 -4.66 -8.04 3.23
CA THR A 313 -5.45 -8.82 4.19
C THR A 313 -5.72 -10.19 3.59
N ALA A 314 -5.22 -11.24 4.23
CA ALA A 314 -5.36 -12.61 3.76
C ALA A 314 -6.78 -13.15 4.04
N ASP A 315 -7.40 -13.78 3.04
CA ASP A 315 -8.72 -14.44 3.18
C ASP A 315 -8.66 -15.74 3.99
N ARG A 316 -7.46 -16.32 4.09
CA ARG A 316 -7.16 -17.54 4.84
C ARG A 316 -6.23 -17.20 6.00
N PRO A 317 -6.15 -18.04 7.06
CA PRO A 317 -5.21 -17.85 8.16
C PRO A 317 -3.77 -18.15 7.71
N GLU A 318 -3.23 -17.31 6.85
CA GLU A 318 -1.93 -17.42 6.23
C GLU A 318 -1.17 -16.12 6.43
N VAL A 319 0.00 -16.21 7.03
CA VAL A 319 0.96 -15.12 7.18
C VAL A 319 2.06 -15.29 6.15
N ILE A 320 2.28 -14.25 5.36
CA ILE A 320 3.43 -14.10 4.48
C ILE A 320 4.03 -12.72 4.76
N LEU A 321 5.18 -12.68 5.42
CA LEU A 321 5.94 -11.45 5.62
C LEU A 321 7.22 -11.56 4.78
N LEU A 322 7.37 -10.66 3.82
CA LEU A 322 8.54 -10.61 2.96
C LEU A 322 9.43 -9.46 3.41
N SER A 323 10.72 -9.70 3.56
CA SER A 323 11.71 -8.71 4.00
C SER A 323 11.26 -7.86 5.20
N ALA A 324 10.59 -8.49 6.18
CA ALA A 324 10.06 -7.83 7.35
C ALA A 324 11.17 -7.34 8.28
N ARG A 325 10.96 -6.18 8.89
CA ARG A 325 11.88 -5.58 9.86
C ARG A 325 11.14 -5.25 11.14
N HIS A 326 11.80 -5.42 12.27
CA HIS A 326 11.24 -5.00 13.54
C HIS A 326 11.35 -3.47 13.69
N PRO A 327 10.23 -2.71 13.85
CA PRO A 327 10.28 -1.24 13.96
C PRO A 327 11.15 -0.73 15.11
N GLY A 328 11.25 -1.49 16.20
CA GLY A 328 12.07 -1.14 17.37
C GLY A 328 13.58 -1.21 17.16
N LEU A 329 14.07 -1.90 16.11
CA LEU A 329 15.50 -2.02 15.85
C LEU A 329 16.02 -0.78 15.10
N THR A 330 17.21 -0.32 15.49
CA THR A 330 17.86 0.86 14.89
C THR A 330 19.11 0.47 14.10
N GLY A 331 19.52 1.31 13.15
CA GLY A 331 20.70 1.07 12.31
C GLY A 331 20.42 0.12 11.14
N ARG A 332 21.42 -0.65 10.72
CA ARG A 332 21.30 -1.58 9.59
C ARG A 332 20.58 -2.87 10.04
N VAL A 333 19.26 -2.87 9.94
CA VAL A 333 18.41 -4.03 10.26
C VAL A 333 18.36 -5.00 9.08
N VAL A 334 18.78 -6.25 9.30
CA VAL A 334 18.67 -7.30 8.29
C VAL A 334 17.22 -7.80 8.26
N PRO A 335 16.55 -7.78 7.09
CA PRO A 335 15.15 -8.16 6.97
C PRO A 335 14.95 -9.68 6.98
N ILE A 336 13.77 -10.14 7.41
CA ILE A 336 13.43 -11.56 7.58
C ILE A 336 12.18 -11.94 6.78
N ASP A 337 12.18 -13.14 6.21
CA ASP A 337 10.99 -13.71 5.55
C ASP A 337 10.29 -14.69 6.51
N ILE A 338 8.98 -14.54 6.70
CA ILE A 338 8.19 -15.43 7.56
C ILE A 338 7.00 -15.96 6.76
N ARG A 339 6.79 -17.28 6.77
CA ARG A 339 5.59 -17.93 6.22
C ARG A 339 5.00 -18.87 7.27
N LEU A 340 3.67 -18.82 7.43
CA LEU A 340 2.93 -19.65 8.39
C LEU A 340 1.48 -19.80 7.94
N GLY A 341 0.93 -21.01 7.95
CA GLY A 341 -0.48 -21.28 7.62
C GLY A 341 -0.71 -21.97 6.26
N ASP A 342 0.30 -22.07 5.40
CA ASP A 342 0.25 -22.81 4.13
C ASP A 342 0.96 -24.17 4.26
N GLY A 343 0.18 -25.25 4.32
CA GLY A 343 0.67 -26.62 4.54
C GLY A 343 1.09 -26.95 5.98
N PHE A 344 1.40 -25.95 6.82
CA PHE A 344 1.70 -26.11 8.24
C PHE A 344 1.15 -24.95 9.08
N THR A 345 0.73 -25.24 10.31
CA THR A 345 0.21 -24.25 11.26
C THR A 345 1.14 -24.03 12.46
N ALA A 346 2.16 -24.87 12.63
CA ALA A 346 3.19 -24.72 13.66
C ALA A 346 4.57 -24.46 13.04
N LEU A 347 5.20 -23.35 13.41
CA LEU A 347 6.57 -23.00 13.04
C LEU A 347 7.48 -23.13 14.26
N VAL A 348 8.45 -24.04 14.22
CA VAL A 348 9.43 -24.23 15.30
C VAL A 348 10.75 -23.57 14.90
N VAL A 349 11.03 -22.42 15.52
CA VAL A 349 12.22 -21.61 15.26
C VAL A 349 13.38 -22.07 16.14
N THR A 350 14.49 -22.42 15.49
CA THR A 350 15.64 -23.07 16.10
C THR A 350 16.93 -22.35 15.73
N GLY A 351 17.96 -22.45 16.57
CA GLY A 351 19.25 -21.77 16.37
C GLY A 351 19.84 -21.22 17.69
N PRO A 352 21.03 -20.61 17.65
CA PRO A 352 21.66 -20.02 18.83
C PRO A 352 20.82 -18.88 19.42
N ASN A 353 20.92 -18.62 20.73
CA ASN A 353 20.18 -17.54 21.39
C ASN A 353 20.47 -16.15 20.81
N THR A 354 21.71 -15.94 20.38
CA THR A 354 22.16 -14.72 19.71
C THR A 354 21.66 -14.60 18.27
N GLY A 355 20.98 -15.62 17.72
CA GLY A 355 20.55 -15.72 16.31
C GLY A 355 19.28 -14.95 15.94
N GLY A 356 18.57 -14.32 16.88
CA GLY A 356 17.37 -13.53 16.58
C GLY A 356 16.04 -14.30 16.59
N LYS A 357 15.96 -15.43 17.31
CA LYS A 357 14.72 -16.23 17.45
C LYS A 357 13.59 -15.43 18.09
N THR A 358 13.84 -14.82 19.25
CA THR A 358 12.88 -13.95 19.95
C THR A 358 12.47 -12.75 19.10
N VAL A 359 13.43 -12.14 18.39
CA VAL A 359 13.17 -11.01 17.47
C VAL A 359 12.24 -11.43 16.34
N THR A 360 12.38 -12.66 15.81
CA THR A 360 11.48 -13.20 14.78
C THR A 360 10.04 -13.29 15.28
N LEU A 361 9.83 -13.84 16.48
CA LEU A 361 8.50 -13.91 17.10
C LEU A 361 7.91 -12.52 17.37
N ARG A 362 8.69 -11.61 17.95
CA ARG A 362 8.25 -10.23 18.19
C ARG A 362 7.88 -9.53 16.89
N THR A 363 8.67 -9.70 15.84
CA THR A 363 8.40 -9.12 14.52
C THR A 363 7.08 -9.64 13.95
N LEU A 364 6.87 -10.96 13.96
CA LEU A 364 5.62 -11.57 13.51
C LEU A 364 4.41 -11.01 14.27
N GLY A 365 4.47 -10.99 15.61
CA GLY A 365 3.38 -10.51 16.44
C GLY A 365 3.12 -9.01 16.27
N LEU A 366 4.16 -8.19 16.34
CA LEU A 366 4.05 -6.73 16.25
C LEU A 366 3.50 -6.29 14.89
N LEU A 367 4.00 -6.85 13.79
CA LEU A 367 3.50 -6.50 12.45
C LEU A 367 2.03 -6.95 12.26
N SER A 368 1.63 -8.06 12.88
CA SER A 368 0.22 -8.48 12.91
C SER A 368 -0.66 -7.46 13.66
N LEU A 369 -0.21 -6.99 14.83
CA LEU A 369 -0.92 -5.95 15.60
C LEU A 369 -0.96 -4.60 14.86
N MET A 370 0.12 -4.22 14.19
CA MET A 370 0.18 -3.01 13.37
C MET A 370 -0.81 -3.06 12.21
N HIS A 371 -0.84 -4.18 11.47
CA HIS A 371 -1.82 -4.40 10.40
C HIS A 371 -3.25 -4.26 10.93
N GLN A 372 -3.56 -4.91 12.05
CA GLN A 372 -4.87 -4.83 12.71
C GLN A 372 -5.20 -3.44 13.28
N ALA A 373 -4.22 -2.59 13.52
CA ALA A 373 -4.43 -1.19 13.91
C ALA A 373 -4.58 -0.24 12.69
N GLY A 374 -4.60 -0.79 11.47
CA GLY A 374 -4.67 -0.01 10.23
C GLY A 374 -3.37 0.72 9.90
N LEU A 375 -2.23 0.24 10.41
CA LEU A 375 -0.91 0.78 10.11
C LEU A 375 -0.25 -0.02 8.98
N HIS A 376 0.52 0.67 8.14
CA HIS A 376 1.43 -0.01 7.22
C HIS A 376 2.54 -0.69 8.00
N VAL A 377 3.11 -1.75 7.45
CA VAL A 377 4.10 -2.59 8.13
C VAL A 377 5.45 -2.51 7.41
N PRO A 378 6.59 -2.41 8.11
CA PRO A 378 7.93 -2.43 7.52
C PRO A 378 8.25 -3.82 6.95
N ALA A 379 7.78 -4.07 5.74
CA ALA A 379 7.95 -5.28 4.96
C ALA A 379 7.95 -4.93 3.46
N ALA A 380 8.30 -5.88 2.60
CA ALA A 380 8.21 -5.73 1.15
C ALA A 380 6.77 -5.96 0.65
N ALA A 381 6.48 -5.37 -0.51
CA ALA A 381 5.23 -5.57 -1.23
C ALA A 381 4.98 -7.07 -1.51
N GLY A 382 3.72 -7.48 -1.50
CA GLY A 382 3.31 -8.89 -1.56
C GLY A 382 3.25 -9.59 -0.20
N SER A 383 3.59 -8.90 0.90
CA SER A 383 3.32 -9.38 2.25
C SER A 383 1.81 -9.46 2.51
N ARG A 384 1.38 -10.52 3.21
CA ARG A 384 0.00 -10.85 3.54
C ARG A 384 -0.13 -11.16 5.03
N LEU A 385 -1.14 -10.59 5.67
CA LEU A 385 -1.47 -10.85 7.06
C LEU A 385 -2.96 -11.13 7.18
N PRO A 386 -3.38 -12.16 7.92
CA PRO A 386 -4.78 -12.35 8.24
C PRO A 386 -5.17 -11.41 9.38
N VAL A 387 -6.47 -11.24 9.57
CA VAL A 387 -6.99 -10.57 10.77
C VAL A 387 -7.24 -11.63 11.83
N PHE A 388 -6.44 -11.60 12.89
CA PHE A 388 -6.56 -12.51 14.01
C PHE A 388 -7.65 -12.05 14.98
N ARG A 389 -8.44 -13.02 15.42
CA ARG A 389 -9.39 -12.88 16.52
C ARG A 389 -8.65 -12.73 17.85
N ASP A 390 -7.49 -13.33 18.02
CA ASP A 390 -6.68 -13.19 19.23
C ASP A 390 -5.20 -13.35 18.88
N VAL A 391 -4.34 -12.54 19.50
CA VAL A 391 -2.88 -12.68 19.42
C VAL A 391 -2.34 -12.87 20.83
N PHE A 392 -1.70 -14.01 21.07
CA PHE A 392 -1.08 -14.36 22.33
C PHE A 392 0.44 -14.44 22.22
N ALA A 393 1.12 -13.86 23.20
CA ALA A 393 2.57 -13.93 23.33
C ALA A 393 2.97 -14.35 24.74
N ASP A 394 3.89 -15.30 24.83
CA ASP A 394 4.67 -15.61 26.03
C ASP A 394 6.16 -15.47 25.67
N ILE A 395 6.68 -14.24 25.80
CA ILE A 395 8.02 -13.84 25.34
C ILE A 395 8.70 -13.04 26.45
N GLY A 396 9.92 -13.37 26.86
CA GLY A 396 10.65 -12.60 27.89
C GLY A 396 11.86 -13.32 28.51
N ASP A 397 12.77 -12.54 29.11
CA ASP A 397 14.01 -13.03 29.73
C ASP A 397 13.78 -13.66 31.12
N GLU A 398 14.29 -14.89 31.29
CA GLU A 398 14.30 -15.63 32.56
C GLU A 398 15.32 -15.09 33.60
N GLN A 399 16.02 -13.98 33.34
CA GLN A 399 17.24 -13.59 34.07
C GLN A 399 17.03 -12.69 35.31
N SER A 400 15.86 -12.72 35.94
CA SER A 400 15.67 -12.13 37.27
C SER A 400 15.92 -13.18 38.36
N ILE A 401 17.14 -13.17 38.91
CA ILE A 401 17.64 -14.09 39.95
C ILE A 401 16.79 -14.08 41.23
N ALA A 402 15.92 -13.06 41.43
CA ALA A 402 15.01 -12.99 42.57
C ALA A 402 13.69 -13.78 42.40
N GLN A 403 13.43 -14.36 41.22
CA GLN A 403 12.10 -14.89 40.85
C GLN A 403 12.08 -16.33 40.28
N SER A 404 13.10 -17.17 40.48
CA SER A 404 13.20 -18.47 39.78
C SER A 404 12.04 -19.48 39.96
N LEU A 405 11.19 -19.37 40.99
CA LEU A 405 9.92 -20.17 41.09
C LEU A 405 8.71 -19.45 40.48
N SER A 406 8.78 -18.13 40.36
CA SER A 406 7.72 -17.26 39.85
C SER A 406 7.71 -17.17 38.32
N THR A 407 8.85 -17.40 37.65
CA THR A 407 8.96 -17.42 36.18
C THR A 407 8.33 -18.66 35.56
N PHE A 408 8.76 -19.88 35.91
CA PHE A 408 8.17 -21.11 35.34
C PHE A 408 6.66 -21.22 35.60
N SER A 409 6.22 -20.93 36.84
CA SER A 409 4.79 -20.91 37.17
C SER A 409 4.04 -19.76 36.48
N GLY A 410 4.71 -18.64 36.18
CA GLY A 410 4.19 -17.53 35.38
C GLY A 410 4.00 -17.89 33.90
N HIS A 411 5.00 -18.52 33.28
CA HIS A 411 4.95 -19.08 31.92
C HIS A 411 3.83 -20.11 31.82
N LEU A 412 3.76 -21.06 32.74
CA LEU A 412 2.73 -22.10 32.71
C LEU A 412 1.32 -21.51 32.88
N ARG A 413 1.13 -20.50 33.73
CA ARG A 413 -0.16 -19.77 33.82
C ARG A 413 -0.51 -19.06 32.51
N SER A 414 0.50 -18.48 31.84
CA SER A 414 0.36 -17.87 30.52
C SER A 414 -0.12 -18.90 29.51
N ILE A 415 0.58 -20.03 29.41
CA ILE A 415 0.28 -21.15 28.52
C ILE A 415 -1.12 -21.71 28.79
N ILE A 416 -1.51 -21.94 30.05
CA ILE A 416 -2.86 -22.43 30.41
C ILE A 416 -3.95 -21.51 29.86
N ARG A 417 -3.74 -20.19 29.98
CA ARG A 417 -4.66 -19.19 29.42
C ARG A 417 -4.72 -19.25 27.90
N ILE A 418 -3.58 -19.41 27.23
CA ILE A 418 -3.48 -19.52 25.77
C ILE A 418 -4.18 -20.79 25.28
N VAL A 419 -3.94 -21.93 25.94
CA VAL A 419 -4.59 -23.22 25.65
C VAL A 419 -6.12 -23.10 25.74
N ALA A 420 -6.65 -22.37 26.72
CA ALA A 420 -8.10 -22.16 26.86
C ALA A 420 -8.72 -21.34 25.72
N ALA A 421 -7.93 -20.51 25.03
CA ALA A 421 -8.38 -19.62 23.95
C ALA A 421 -7.94 -20.09 22.54
N ALA A 422 -7.26 -21.25 22.47
CA ALA A 422 -6.77 -21.82 21.22
C ALA A 422 -7.94 -22.19 20.29
N GLY A 423 -7.81 -21.80 19.03
CA GLY A 423 -8.78 -22.05 17.98
C GLY A 423 -8.38 -21.41 16.65
N PRO A 424 -9.25 -21.52 15.63
CA PRO A 424 -9.08 -20.80 14.37
C PRO A 424 -9.06 -19.29 14.57
N GLY A 425 -8.23 -18.60 13.79
CA GLY A 425 -8.06 -17.14 13.91
C GLY A 425 -7.26 -16.69 15.12
N THR A 426 -6.60 -17.60 15.84
CA THR A 426 -5.69 -17.28 16.95
C THR A 426 -4.23 -17.41 16.51
N LEU A 427 -3.41 -16.39 16.81
CA LEU A 427 -1.95 -16.45 16.69
C LEU A 427 -1.33 -16.68 18.07
N VAL A 428 -0.45 -17.67 18.18
CA VAL A 428 0.24 -18.04 19.42
C VAL A 428 1.75 -17.94 19.24
N LEU A 429 2.41 -17.15 20.07
CA LEU A 429 3.86 -16.92 20.03
C LEU A 429 4.47 -17.37 21.36
N LEU A 430 5.35 -18.37 21.32
CA LEU A 430 5.92 -19.01 22.51
C LEU A 430 7.45 -18.97 22.43
N ASP A 431 8.09 -18.23 23.31
CA ASP A 431 9.55 -18.20 23.40
C ASP A 431 10.05 -19.29 24.36
N GLU A 432 11.13 -19.98 23.97
CA GLU A 432 11.78 -21.05 24.71
C GLU A 432 10.82 -22.11 25.27
N LEU A 433 9.93 -22.63 24.40
CA LEU A 433 8.89 -23.56 24.81
C LEU A 433 9.46 -24.82 25.47
N GLY A 434 9.05 -25.04 26.73
CA GLY A 434 9.48 -26.16 27.56
C GLY A 434 10.72 -25.89 28.43
N ALA A 435 11.28 -24.67 28.41
CA ALA A 435 12.41 -24.29 29.24
C ALA A 435 12.07 -24.21 30.74
N GLY A 436 13.11 -24.18 31.59
CA GLY A 436 12.98 -24.03 33.04
C GLY A 436 12.62 -25.30 33.83
N THR A 437 12.61 -26.48 33.20
CA THR A 437 12.37 -27.79 33.84
C THR A 437 13.34 -28.87 33.33
N ASP A 438 13.17 -30.11 33.79
CA ASP A 438 13.88 -31.28 33.25
C ASP A 438 13.74 -31.31 31.70
N PRO A 439 14.84 -31.40 30.93
CA PRO A 439 14.79 -31.34 29.47
C PRO A 439 13.87 -32.40 28.83
N THR A 440 13.76 -33.57 29.44
CA THR A 440 12.92 -34.67 28.95
C THR A 440 11.44 -34.33 29.15
N GLU A 441 11.08 -33.89 30.36
CA GLU A 441 9.71 -33.48 30.68
C GLU A 441 9.29 -32.23 29.91
N GLY A 442 10.19 -31.24 29.81
CA GLY A 442 9.98 -29.99 29.10
C GLY A 442 9.74 -30.20 27.61
N SER A 443 10.54 -31.05 26.97
CA SER A 443 10.35 -31.44 25.57
C SER A 443 9.01 -32.16 25.33
N ALA A 444 8.67 -33.14 26.18
CA ALA A 444 7.42 -33.88 26.06
C ALA A 444 6.18 -32.97 26.21
N LEU A 445 6.22 -32.05 27.18
CA LEU A 445 5.17 -31.06 27.38
C LEU A 445 5.05 -30.11 26.18
N ALA A 446 6.17 -29.62 25.66
CA ALA A 446 6.20 -28.71 24.53
C ALA A 446 5.63 -29.36 23.25
N GLN A 447 5.96 -30.64 22.99
CA GLN A 447 5.35 -31.39 21.89
C GLN A 447 3.83 -31.50 22.07
N ALA A 448 3.36 -31.89 23.25
CA ALA A 448 1.92 -32.02 23.54
C ALA A 448 1.16 -30.69 23.38
N LEU A 449 1.79 -29.56 23.72
CA LEU A 449 1.22 -28.23 23.53
C LEU A 449 1.14 -27.84 22.04
N LEU A 450 2.21 -28.06 21.27
CA LEU A 450 2.20 -27.81 19.82
C LEU A 450 1.11 -28.63 19.13
N ASP A 451 1.02 -29.92 19.47
CA ASP A 451 -0.01 -30.85 19.02
C ASP A 451 -1.43 -30.32 19.31
N HIS A 452 -1.63 -29.76 20.51
CA HIS A 452 -2.90 -29.16 20.90
C HIS A 452 -3.25 -27.95 20.03
N PHE A 453 -2.30 -27.03 19.82
CA PHE A 453 -2.53 -25.84 18.99
C PHE A 453 -2.78 -26.17 17.51
N ILE A 454 -2.04 -27.15 16.97
CA ILE A 454 -2.26 -27.66 15.60
C ILE A 454 -3.67 -28.23 15.48
N ARG A 455 -4.09 -29.11 16.39
CA ARG A 455 -5.44 -29.70 16.38
C ARG A 455 -6.55 -28.67 16.56
N ALA A 456 -6.30 -27.62 17.33
CA ALA A 456 -7.24 -26.51 17.50
C ALA A 456 -7.34 -25.60 16.27
N GLY A 457 -6.42 -25.70 15.30
CA GLY A 457 -6.38 -24.85 14.11
C GLY A 457 -5.79 -23.45 14.37
N SER A 458 -5.03 -23.29 15.44
CA SER A 458 -4.29 -22.04 15.71
C SER A 458 -3.01 -21.98 14.90
N LEU A 459 -2.59 -20.77 14.53
CA LEU A 459 -1.25 -20.53 14.03
C LEU A 459 -0.32 -20.37 15.23
N VAL A 460 0.74 -21.18 15.30
CA VAL A 460 1.71 -21.14 16.39
C VAL A 460 3.12 -20.97 15.86
N ALA A 461 3.87 -20.02 16.42
CA ALA A 461 5.30 -19.90 16.25
C ALA A 461 5.98 -20.07 17.61
N ALA A 462 6.84 -21.07 17.73
CA ALA A 462 7.52 -21.39 18.97
C ALA A 462 9.04 -21.40 18.76
N THR A 463 9.81 -20.83 19.68
CA THR A 463 11.26 -21.01 19.69
C THR A 463 11.63 -22.14 20.64
N THR A 464 12.73 -22.83 20.33
CA THR A 464 13.24 -23.89 21.21
C THR A 464 14.75 -24.05 21.11
N HIS A 465 15.28 -24.75 22.11
CA HIS A 465 16.66 -25.24 22.18
C HIS A 465 16.73 -26.76 22.14
N TYR A 466 15.60 -27.44 22.34
CA TYR A 466 15.56 -28.89 22.45
C TYR A 466 15.69 -29.55 21.09
N ALA A 467 16.57 -30.55 21.02
CA ALA A 467 16.84 -31.33 19.82
C ALA A 467 15.59 -32.13 19.39
N GLU A 468 14.85 -32.61 20.38
CA GLU A 468 13.62 -33.38 20.25
C GLU A 468 12.51 -32.58 19.54
N LEU A 469 12.40 -31.28 19.80
CA LEU A 469 11.42 -30.44 19.11
C LEU A 469 11.78 -30.21 17.64
N LYS A 470 13.08 -30.23 17.29
CA LYS A 470 13.53 -30.19 15.89
C LYS A 470 13.08 -31.45 15.14
N ALA A 471 13.21 -32.62 15.80
CA ALA A 471 12.74 -33.90 15.25
C ALA A 471 11.22 -33.90 15.09
N TYR A 472 10.50 -33.44 16.11
CA TYR A 472 9.05 -33.32 16.10
C TYR A 472 8.57 -32.48 14.91
N ALA A 473 9.15 -31.28 14.72
CA ALA A 473 8.75 -30.36 13.65
C ALA A 473 9.07 -30.87 12.24
N HIS A 474 9.95 -31.86 12.11
CA HIS A 474 10.25 -32.51 10.82
C HIS A 474 9.32 -33.69 10.55
N THR A 475 8.92 -34.42 11.59
CA THR A 475 8.16 -35.68 11.45
C THR A 475 6.65 -35.51 11.58
N THR A 476 6.20 -34.37 12.11
CA THR A 476 4.78 -34.13 12.41
C THR A 476 4.11 -33.32 11.30
N PRO A 477 3.07 -33.86 10.63
CA PRO A 477 2.26 -33.10 9.70
C PRO A 477 1.64 -31.87 10.37
N GLY A 478 1.71 -30.72 9.71
CA GLY A 478 1.22 -29.45 10.28
C GLY A 478 2.26 -28.68 11.09
N ALA A 479 3.46 -29.23 11.31
CA ALA A 479 4.61 -28.53 11.86
C ALA A 479 5.71 -28.37 10.81
N SER A 480 6.49 -27.29 10.92
CA SER A 480 7.68 -27.05 10.11
C SER A 480 8.79 -26.48 10.97
N ASN A 481 10.02 -26.89 10.68
CA ASN A 481 11.20 -26.24 11.25
C ASN A 481 11.44 -24.88 10.59
N ALA A 482 12.10 -23.99 11.32
CA ALA A 482 12.84 -22.88 10.77
C ALA A 482 14.16 -22.69 11.52
N ALA A 483 15.20 -22.34 10.79
CA ALA A 483 16.51 -22.05 11.33
C ALA A 483 16.85 -20.58 11.16
N VAL A 484 17.33 -19.95 12.24
CA VAL A 484 18.00 -18.65 12.12
C VAL A 484 19.47 -18.88 11.76
N GLU A 485 19.94 -18.21 10.72
CA GLU A 485 21.32 -18.30 10.26
C GLU A 485 22.26 -17.43 11.14
N PHE A 486 23.46 -17.97 11.37
CA PHE A 486 24.50 -17.37 12.20
C PHE A 486 25.83 -17.48 11.48
N ASP A 487 26.54 -16.36 11.36
CA ASP A 487 27.84 -16.33 10.71
C ASP A 487 28.92 -16.74 11.71
N LEU A 488 29.48 -17.93 11.50
CA LEU A 488 30.57 -18.47 12.30
C LEU A 488 31.88 -17.70 12.13
N GLU A 489 32.08 -17.00 11.02
CA GLU A 489 33.31 -16.26 10.79
C GLU A 489 33.35 -14.97 11.59
N THR A 490 32.27 -14.21 11.55
CA THR A 490 32.13 -12.92 12.24
C THR A 490 31.54 -13.04 13.65
N LEU A 491 31.06 -14.23 14.03
CA LEU A 491 30.31 -14.49 15.27
C LEU A 491 29.08 -13.57 15.43
N SER A 492 28.41 -13.25 14.32
CA SER A 492 27.26 -12.36 14.30
C SER A 492 26.00 -13.03 13.74
N PRO A 493 24.81 -12.71 14.25
CA PRO A 493 23.57 -13.15 13.64
C PRO A 493 23.40 -12.55 12.25
N THR A 494 23.09 -13.39 11.26
CA THR A 494 22.69 -12.89 9.93
C THR A 494 21.21 -12.54 9.89
N TYR A 495 20.45 -12.91 10.92
CA TYR A 495 19.00 -12.76 11.05
C TYR A 495 18.21 -13.38 9.89
N ARG A 496 18.82 -14.19 9.02
CA ARG A 496 18.09 -14.85 7.94
C ARG A 496 17.34 -16.05 8.49
N LEU A 497 16.04 -16.14 8.23
CA LEU A 497 15.21 -17.28 8.61
C LEU A 497 15.05 -18.22 7.41
N THR A 498 15.48 -19.47 7.54
CA THR A 498 15.27 -20.50 6.52
C THR A 498 14.23 -21.50 7.00
N ILE A 499 13.08 -21.54 6.32
CA ILE A 499 11.95 -22.42 6.64
C ILE A 499 12.18 -23.81 6.04
N GLY A 500 11.78 -24.85 6.76
CA GLY A 500 11.95 -26.26 6.41
C GLY A 500 13.20 -26.88 7.05
N LEU A 501 14.25 -26.09 7.24
CA LEU A 501 15.52 -26.58 7.78
C LEU A 501 15.59 -26.49 9.31
N PRO A 502 15.98 -27.56 10.02
CA PRO A 502 16.28 -27.49 11.44
C PRO A 502 17.60 -26.73 11.67
N GLY A 503 17.75 -25.93 12.73
CA GLY A 503 18.96 -25.16 13.04
C GLY A 503 20.03 -25.94 13.82
N GLY A 504 21.31 -25.72 13.50
CA GLY A 504 22.44 -26.49 14.04
C GLY A 504 22.86 -26.11 15.45
N SER A 505 23.38 -27.09 16.19
CA SER A 505 24.00 -26.86 17.50
C SER A 505 25.43 -26.34 17.29
N GLN A 506 25.58 -25.01 17.23
CA GLN A 506 26.86 -24.36 16.91
C GLN A 506 27.72 -24.03 18.14
N ALA A 507 27.32 -24.47 19.34
CA ALA A 507 27.95 -24.09 20.61
C ALA A 507 29.46 -24.41 20.66
N PHE A 508 29.88 -25.58 20.17
CA PHE A 508 31.29 -25.96 20.15
C PHE A 508 32.13 -25.14 19.16
N ALA A 509 31.61 -24.88 17.95
CA ALA A 509 32.29 -24.04 16.96
C ALA A 509 32.45 -22.59 17.45
N ILE A 510 31.44 -22.06 18.14
CA ILE A 510 31.51 -20.75 18.79
C ILE A 510 32.55 -20.76 19.92
N ALA A 511 32.56 -21.78 20.77
CA ALA A 511 33.50 -21.89 21.88
C ALA A 511 34.97 -21.97 21.40
N GLU A 512 35.26 -22.77 20.37
CA GLU A 512 36.59 -22.84 19.73
C GLU A 512 37.02 -21.46 19.20
N ARG A 513 36.11 -20.76 18.51
CA ARG A 513 36.39 -19.44 17.90
C ARG A 513 36.57 -18.33 18.93
N LEU A 514 35.90 -18.43 20.09
CA LEU A 514 36.10 -17.55 21.24
C LEU A 514 37.40 -17.86 22.01
N GLY A 515 38.16 -18.86 21.58
CA GLY A 515 39.48 -19.19 22.13
C GLY A 515 39.47 -20.30 23.18
N LEU A 516 38.38 -21.07 23.32
CA LEU A 516 38.38 -22.25 24.19
C LEU A 516 39.33 -23.32 23.59
N PRO A 517 40.28 -23.85 24.37
CA PRO A 517 41.24 -24.83 23.86
C PRO A 517 40.57 -26.06 23.24
N GLU A 518 41.07 -26.49 22.08
CA GLU A 518 40.54 -27.63 21.31
C GLU A 518 40.48 -28.91 22.15
N ALA A 519 41.43 -29.11 23.08
CA ALA A 519 41.41 -30.25 24.00
C ALA A 519 40.15 -30.29 24.90
N ILE A 520 39.67 -29.12 25.36
CA ILE A 520 38.46 -29.02 26.20
C ILE A 520 37.21 -29.27 25.35
N VAL A 521 37.17 -28.72 24.14
CA VAL A 521 36.04 -28.91 23.21
C VAL A 521 35.97 -30.36 22.72
N GLY A 522 37.13 -30.98 22.46
CA GLY A 522 37.25 -32.40 22.14
C GLY A 522 36.75 -33.30 23.28
N ASP A 523 37.14 -33.02 24.53
CA ASP A 523 36.61 -33.74 25.70
C ASP A 523 35.08 -33.56 25.81
N ALA A 524 34.57 -32.33 25.66
CA ALA A 524 33.14 -32.06 25.73
C ALA A 524 32.34 -32.78 24.63
N ARG A 525 32.85 -32.85 23.39
CA ARG A 525 32.25 -33.64 22.29
C ARG A 525 32.23 -35.14 22.59
N SER A 526 33.26 -35.65 23.26
CA SER A 526 33.34 -37.07 23.62
C SER A 526 32.27 -37.50 24.63
N ARG A 527 31.82 -36.56 25.48
CA ARG A 527 30.78 -36.77 26.52
C ARG A 527 29.34 -36.76 25.99
N LEU A 528 29.11 -36.39 24.72
CA LEU A 528 27.81 -36.55 24.09
C LEU A 528 27.44 -38.05 24.00
N SER A 529 26.18 -38.39 24.26
CA SER A 529 25.71 -39.76 24.09
C SER A 529 25.77 -40.20 22.63
N ASP A 530 25.91 -41.51 22.38
CA ASP A 530 25.92 -42.06 21.02
C ASP A 530 24.64 -41.70 20.24
N ASN A 531 23.49 -41.72 20.93
CA ASN A 531 22.22 -41.29 20.35
C ASN A 531 22.24 -39.80 19.94
N GLN A 532 22.81 -38.91 20.76
CA GLN A 532 22.92 -37.49 20.42
C GLN A 532 23.84 -37.24 19.23
N ARG A 533 24.96 -37.98 19.15
CA ARG A 533 25.89 -37.90 18.01
C ARG A 533 25.23 -38.37 16.71
N ALA A 534 24.54 -39.52 16.74
CA ALA A 534 23.82 -40.05 15.59
C ALA A 534 22.68 -39.12 15.13
N PHE A 535 21.97 -38.53 16.09
CA PHE A 535 20.90 -37.57 15.82
C PHE A 535 21.42 -36.27 15.17
N GLU A 536 22.47 -35.66 15.72
CA GLU A 536 23.11 -34.47 15.12
C GLU A 536 23.64 -34.77 13.71
N ALA A 537 24.23 -35.95 13.49
CA ALA A 537 24.68 -36.37 12.16
C ALA A 537 23.52 -36.50 11.16
N THR A 538 22.38 -37.04 11.60
CA THR A 538 21.17 -37.17 10.78
C THR A 538 20.60 -35.80 10.42
N LEU A 539 20.51 -34.88 11.40
CA LEU A 539 20.08 -33.50 11.15
C LEU A 539 21.03 -32.76 10.20
N ALA A 540 22.35 -33.00 10.30
CA ALA A 540 23.32 -32.41 9.38
C ALA A 540 23.11 -32.89 7.94
N GLN A 541 22.86 -34.19 7.75
CA GLN A 541 22.57 -34.76 6.43
C GLN A 541 21.26 -34.20 5.84
N ILE A 542 20.21 -34.05 6.66
CA ILE A 542 18.94 -33.43 6.24
C ILE A 542 19.18 -32.00 5.78
N ARG A 543 19.94 -31.20 6.55
CA ARG A 543 20.29 -29.83 6.15
C ARG A 543 21.02 -29.75 4.83
N GLU A 544 21.99 -30.64 4.60
CA GLU A 544 22.77 -30.64 3.37
C GLU A 544 21.88 -31.00 2.17
N SER A 545 21.07 -32.04 2.31
CA SER A 545 20.13 -32.48 1.27
C SER A 545 19.06 -31.44 0.96
N GLU A 546 18.37 -30.93 1.98
CA GLU A 546 17.29 -29.97 1.80
C GLU A 546 17.81 -28.57 1.47
N GLY A 547 18.96 -28.15 2.01
CA GLY A 547 19.63 -26.90 1.65
C GLY A 547 20.00 -26.89 0.16
N ALA A 548 20.62 -27.97 -0.34
CA ALA A 548 20.92 -28.11 -1.76
C ALA A 548 19.66 -28.05 -2.64
N THR A 549 18.55 -28.61 -2.15
CA THR A 549 17.24 -28.59 -2.83
C THR A 549 16.63 -27.19 -2.83
N ALA A 550 16.67 -26.49 -1.70
CA ALA A 550 16.20 -25.11 -1.55
C ALA A 550 16.99 -24.16 -2.45
N ASP A 551 18.33 -24.26 -2.46
CA ASP A 551 19.20 -23.46 -3.32
C ASP A 551 18.96 -23.73 -4.81
N ALA A 552 18.66 -24.99 -5.17
CA ALA A 552 18.31 -25.34 -6.55
C ALA A 552 16.95 -24.73 -6.95
N LEU A 553 15.97 -24.75 -6.05
CA LEU A 553 14.64 -24.17 -6.27
C LEU A 553 14.70 -22.63 -6.37
N GLU A 554 15.48 -21.97 -5.50
CA GLU A 554 15.67 -20.53 -5.55
C GLU A 554 16.35 -20.10 -6.85
N ARG A 555 17.40 -20.82 -7.28
CA ARG A 555 18.04 -20.59 -8.59
C ARG A 555 17.06 -20.79 -9.74
N ALA A 556 16.20 -21.80 -9.69
CA ALA A 556 15.18 -22.02 -10.70
C ALA A 556 14.16 -20.87 -10.76
N ARG A 557 13.67 -20.42 -9.59
CA ARG A 557 12.74 -19.27 -9.49
C ARG A 557 13.37 -17.97 -9.98
N ALA A 558 14.62 -17.70 -9.61
CA ALA A 558 15.35 -16.52 -10.09
C ALA A 558 15.56 -16.55 -11.61
N ALA A 559 15.85 -17.72 -12.18
CA ALA A 559 15.95 -17.90 -13.63
C ALA A 559 14.61 -17.69 -14.33
N GLU A 560 13.51 -18.17 -13.75
CA GLU A 560 12.15 -17.99 -14.27
C GLU A 560 11.70 -16.52 -14.22
N ALA A 561 11.93 -15.83 -13.11
CA ALA A 561 11.64 -14.40 -12.98
C ALA A 561 12.42 -13.58 -14.01
N LYS A 562 13.73 -13.86 -14.18
CA LYS A 562 14.56 -13.21 -15.20
C LYS A 562 14.06 -13.50 -16.62
N ALA A 563 13.61 -14.72 -16.89
CA ALA A 563 13.03 -15.07 -18.19
C ALA A 563 11.71 -14.33 -18.45
N ALA A 564 10.86 -14.20 -17.42
CA ALA A 564 9.62 -13.43 -17.51
C ALA A 564 9.88 -11.94 -17.77
N ASP A 565 10.89 -11.36 -17.13
CA ASP A 565 11.29 -9.95 -17.33
C ASP A 565 11.80 -9.72 -18.76
N LEU A 566 12.66 -10.62 -19.27
CA LEU A 566 13.14 -10.60 -20.65
C LEU A 566 12.01 -10.72 -21.67
N LEU A 567 11.00 -11.56 -21.39
CA LEU A 567 9.80 -11.67 -22.22
C LEU A 567 8.98 -10.38 -22.21
N ARG A 568 8.83 -9.72 -21.05
CA ARG A 568 8.11 -8.44 -20.95
C ARG A 568 8.82 -7.33 -21.72
N SER A 569 10.13 -7.18 -21.56
CA SER A 569 10.89 -6.17 -22.29
C SER A 569 10.86 -6.41 -23.81
N ALA A 570 10.99 -7.67 -24.25
CA ALA A 570 10.86 -8.02 -25.67
C ALA A 570 9.46 -7.71 -26.23
N ASP A 571 8.39 -7.95 -25.46
CA ASP A 571 7.02 -7.66 -25.90
C ASP A 571 6.75 -6.13 -25.96
N GLU A 572 7.37 -5.35 -25.07
CA GLU A 572 7.36 -3.87 -25.11
C GLU A 572 8.12 -3.30 -26.30
N GLU A 573 9.32 -3.81 -26.59
CA GLU A 573 10.10 -3.45 -27.78
C GLU A 573 9.32 -3.78 -29.05
N ARG A 574 8.72 -4.98 -29.12
CA ARG A 574 7.89 -5.38 -30.26
C ARG A 574 6.67 -4.46 -30.45
N ARG A 575 6.03 -4.04 -29.35
CA ARG A 575 4.93 -3.07 -29.40
C ARG A 575 5.40 -1.69 -29.86
N ARG A 576 6.58 -1.25 -29.44
CA ARG A 576 7.19 0.02 -29.88
C ARG A 576 7.50 -0.01 -31.37
N ALA A 577 8.22 -1.03 -31.85
CA ALA A 577 8.55 -1.22 -33.25
C ALA A 577 7.30 -1.29 -34.14
N ARG A 578 6.23 -1.93 -33.65
CA ARG A 578 4.96 -1.96 -34.38
C ARG A 578 4.28 -0.60 -34.49
N ARG A 579 4.28 0.20 -33.41
CA ARG A 579 3.75 1.57 -33.46
C ARG A 579 4.54 2.43 -34.44
N GLU A 580 5.87 2.40 -34.37
CA GLU A 580 6.74 3.14 -35.29
C GLU A 580 6.50 2.75 -36.75
N ARG A 581 6.32 1.44 -37.03
CA ARG A 581 5.95 0.95 -38.36
C ARG A 581 4.59 1.46 -38.81
N ASP A 582 3.57 1.35 -37.95
CA ASP A 582 2.20 1.75 -38.30
C ASP A 582 2.13 3.28 -38.54
N GLU A 583 2.86 4.07 -37.76
CA GLU A 583 3.04 5.53 -37.98
C GLU A 583 3.80 5.83 -39.28
N ALA A 584 4.85 5.08 -39.61
CA ALA A 584 5.57 5.24 -40.87
C ALA A 584 4.68 4.92 -42.09
N VAL A 585 3.88 3.86 -42.01
CA VAL A 585 2.91 3.50 -43.05
C VAL A 585 1.81 4.57 -43.19
N HIS A 586 1.31 5.09 -42.08
CA HIS A 586 0.30 6.15 -42.12
C HIS A 586 0.85 7.44 -42.76
N ARG A 587 2.05 7.88 -42.34
CA ARG A 587 2.73 9.03 -42.97
C ARG A 587 2.96 8.83 -44.47
N ALA A 588 3.35 7.63 -44.89
CA ALA A 588 3.55 7.33 -46.31
C ALA A 588 2.24 7.37 -47.12
N ARG A 589 1.11 6.96 -46.52
CA ARG A 589 -0.22 7.06 -47.14
C ARG A 589 -0.68 8.51 -47.25
N ASP A 590 -0.56 9.29 -46.18
CA ASP A 590 -0.95 10.69 -46.19
C ASP A 590 -0.15 11.49 -47.23
N GLU A 591 1.14 11.18 -47.39
CA GLU A 591 1.98 11.80 -48.41
C GLU A 591 1.55 11.38 -49.83
N ALA A 592 1.23 10.10 -50.03
CA ALA A 592 0.72 9.61 -51.31
C ALA A 592 -0.63 10.25 -51.68
N ASP A 593 -1.55 10.38 -50.73
CA ASP A 593 -2.86 11.01 -50.94
C ASP A 593 -2.70 12.50 -51.30
N ARG A 594 -1.78 13.23 -50.64
CA ARG A 594 -1.46 14.62 -51.02
C ARG A 594 -0.95 14.73 -52.44
N ILE A 595 -0.04 13.85 -52.86
CA ILE A 595 0.48 13.86 -54.23
C ILE A 595 -0.64 13.57 -55.23
N VAL A 596 -1.53 12.61 -54.93
CA VAL A 596 -2.68 12.30 -55.80
C VAL A 596 -3.64 13.50 -55.91
N ASP A 597 -3.93 14.18 -54.81
CA ASP A 597 -4.80 15.36 -54.83
C ASP A 597 -4.17 16.54 -55.56
N GLU A 598 -2.84 16.71 -55.46
CA GLU A 598 -2.10 17.72 -56.23
C GLU A 598 -2.17 17.44 -57.73
N VAL A 599 -1.97 16.18 -58.14
CA VAL A 599 -2.11 15.76 -59.55
C VAL A 599 -3.55 15.98 -60.04
N ARG A 600 -4.57 15.63 -59.23
CA ARG A 600 -5.98 15.88 -59.58
C ARG A 600 -6.28 17.38 -59.73
N ALA A 601 -5.74 18.22 -58.86
CA ALA A 601 -5.89 19.66 -58.93
C ALA A 601 -5.23 20.25 -60.19
N GLN A 602 -4.05 19.75 -60.57
CA GLN A 602 -3.36 20.14 -61.79
C GLN A 602 -4.13 19.68 -63.04
N VAL A 603 -4.64 18.45 -63.07
CA VAL A 603 -5.51 17.95 -64.16
C VAL A 603 -6.78 18.79 -64.28
N ALA A 604 -7.41 19.15 -63.17
CA ALA A 604 -8.60 20.02 -63.16
C ALA A 604 -8.28 21.46 -63.58
N ALA A 605 -7.10 21.98 -63.27
CA ALA A 605 -6.63 23.27 -63.76
C ALA A 605 -6.38 23.23 -65.28
N LEU A 606 -5.71 22.18 -65.77
CA LEU A 606 -5.44 21.98 -67.20
C LEU A 606 -6.73 21.85 -68.00
N ARG A 607 -7.70 21.06 -67.50
CA ARG A 607 -9.04 20.92 -68.12
C ARG A 607 -9.78 22.26 -68.19
N ARG A 608 -9.71 23.08 -67.13
CA ARG A 608 -10.31 24.43 -67.11
C ARG A 608 -9.62 25.42 -68.05
N THR A 609 -8.35 25.21 -68.40
CA THR A 609 -7.61 25.99 -69.39
C THR A 609 -7.99 25.58 -70.81
N LEU A 610 -8.17 24.27 -71.05
CA LEU A 610 -8.65 23.72 -72.32
C LEU A 610 -10.09 24.14 -72.65
N GLU A 611 -10.96 24.22 -71.64
CA GLU A 611 -12.35 24.68 -71.80
C GLU A 611 -12.47 26.19 -72.11
N ARG A 612 -11.40 26.99 -71.94
CA ARG A 612 -11.43 28.46 -72.10
C ARG A 612 -10.85 29.00 -73.41
N GLY A 613 -10.39 28.17 -74.35
CA GLY A 613 -10.13 28.62 -75.73
C GLY A 613 -9.03 27.85 -76.45
N HIS A 614 -9.28 27.54 -77.74
CA HIS A 614 -8.43 26.85 -78.73
C HIS A 614 -6.94 26.76 -78.40
N VAL A 615 -6.55 25.64 -77.80
CA VAL A 615 -5.15 25.23 -77.65
C VAL A 615 -4.86 24.20 -78.74
N GLY A 616 -3.82 24.44 -79.55
CA GLY A 616 -3.37 23.51 -80.58
C GLY A 616 -2.74 22.25 -79.98
N THR A 617 -2.87 21.13 -80.71
CA THR A 617 -2.34 19.79 -80.39
C THR A 617 -0.92 19.74 -79.79
N PRO A 618 0.07 20.58 -80.18
CA PRO A 618 1.42 20.50 -79.62
C PRO A 618 1.52 20.87 -78.13
N ALA A 619 0.70 21.81 -77.65
CA ALA A 619 0.71 22.22 -76.25
C ALA A 619 -0.03 21.22 -75.34
N LEU A 620 -0.89 20.38 -75.93
CA LEU A 620 -1.52 19.26 -75.24
C LEU A 620 -0.52 18.13 -75.00
N ASP A 621 0.32 17.85 -76.00
CA ASP A 621 1.38 16.82 -75.92
C ASP A 621 2.46 17.21 -74.89
N GLU A 622 2.83 18.50 -74.82
CA GLU A 622 3.81 18.99 -73.83
C GLU A 622 3.26 18.96 -72.39
N ALA A 623 1.97 19.26 -72.20
CA ALA A 623 1.30 19.15 -70.90
C ALA A 623 1.09 17.68 -70.47
N MET A 624 0.76 16.79 -71.41
CA MET A 624 0.67 15.35 -71.19
C MET A 624 2.04 14.75 -70.83
N ALA A 625 3.09 15.10 -71.56
CA ALA A 625 4.46 14.66 -71.28
C ALA A 625 4.99 15.17 -69.94
N GLY A 626 4.60 16.39 -69.53
CA GLY A 626 4.90 16.93 -68.20
C GLY A 626 4.21 16.17 -67.08
N LEU A 627 2.97 15.72 -67.30
CA LEU A 627 2.19 14.92 -66.35
C LEU A 627 2.71 13.47 -66.26
N GLU A 628 3.05 12.86 -67.41
CA GLU A 628 3.68 11.54 -67.49
C GLU A 628 5.06 11.53 -66.82
N GLY A 629 5.87 12.57 -67.03
CA GLY A 629 7.17 12.74 -66.37
C GLY A 629 7.09 12.99 -64.86
N GLN A 630 5.93 13.40 -64.32
CA GLN A 630 5.67 13.47 -62.88
C GLN A 630 5.08 12.17 -62.33
N LEU A 631 4.28 11.43 -63.11
CA LEU A 631 3.85 10.07 -62.76
C LEU A 631 5.03 9.09 -62.69
N ASP A 632 6.06 9.25 -63.53
CA ASP A 632 7.29 8.46 -63.48
C ASP A 632 8.19 8.78 -62.26
N ARG A 633 7.95 9.91 -61.58
CA ARG A 633 8.64 10.29 -60.33
C ARG A 633 7.93 9.78 -59.08
N LEU A 634 6.70 9.30 -59.19
CA LEU A 634 6.08 8.55 -58.11
C LEU A 634 6.93 7.28 -57.91
N PRO A 635 7.40 6.98 -56.69
CA PRO A 635 8.08 5.73 -56.46
C PRO A 635 7.12 4.61 -56.86
N ALA A 636 7.46 3.86 -57.90
CA ALA A 636 6.74 2.66 -58.28
C ALA A 636 6.51 1.89 -56.99
N ALA A 637 5.24 1.64 -56.63
CA ALA A 637 4.91 0.90 -55.42
C ALA A 637 5.74 -0.37 -55.45
N ALA A 638 6.80 -0.39 -54.63
CA ALA A 638 7.75 -1.47 -54.61
C ALA A 638 6.98 -2.66 -54.09
N ARG A 639 6.47 -3.48 -55.03
CA ARG A 639 6.14 -4.85 -54.71
C ARG A 639 7.41 -5.41 -54.08
N PRO A 640 7.33 -5.97 -52.86
CA PRO A 640 8.53 -6.49 -52.23
C PRO A 640 9.18 -7.45 -53.22
N ALA A 641 10.40 -7.10 -53.64
CA ALA A 641 11.23 -7.99 -54.42
C ALA A 641 11.42 -9.23 -53.56
N HIS A 642 10.76 -10.33 -53.93
CA HIS A 642 11.22 -11.63 -53.47
C HIS A 642 12.61 -11.79 -54.07
N GLU A 643 13.63 -11.82 -53.21
CA GLU A 643 14.98 -12.26 -53.57
C GLU A 643 14.86 -13.58 -54.31
N ALA A 644 15.10 -13.54 -55.62
CA ALA A 644 15.28 -14.73 -56.41
C ALA A 644 16.62 -15.34 -56.01
N VAL A 645 16.59 -16.40 -55.21
CA VAL A 645 17.73 -17.31 -55.09
C VAL A 645 17.86 -18.02 -56.44
N PRO A 646 18.98 -17.88 -57.18
CA PRO A 646 19.16 -18.60 -58.43
C PRO A 646 19.43 -20.07 -58.11
N ALA A 647 18.41 -20.92 -58.24
CA ALA A 647 18.60 -22.36 -58.23
C ALA A 647 19.01 -22.81 -59.64
N GLY A 648 20.26 -23.30 -59.77
CA GLY A 648 20.76 -23.94 -60.99
C GLY A 648 19.94 -25.18 -61.39
N PRO A 649 20.17 -25.73 -62.60
CA PRO A 649 19.30 -26.73 -63.21
C PRO A 649 19.26 -28.02 -62.38
N ARG A 650 18.13 -28.25 -61.71
CA ARG A 650 17.83 -29.51 -61.03
C ARG A 650 17.29 -30.51 -62.06
N ALA A 651 17.89 -31.70 -62.13
CA ALA A 651 17.41 -32.78 -62.97
C ALA A 651 16.18 -33.46 -62.34
N TRP A 652 15.01 -33.32 -62.98
CA TRP A 652 13.74 -33.88 -62.53
C TRP A 652 13.60 -35.37 -62.87
N ARG A 653 12.95 -36.15 -62.01
CA ARG A 653 12.70 -37.59 -62.25
C ARG A 653 11.20 -37.92 -62.33
N VAL A 654 10.86 -38.97 -63.09
CA VAL A 654 9.49 -39.52 -63.14
C VAL A 654 9.06 -39.96 -61.74
N GLY A 655 7.91 -39.48 -61.29
CA GLY A 655 7.30 -39.75 -59.99
C GLY A 655 7.40 -38.60 -58.98
N GLU A 656 8.28 -37.62 -59.19
CA GLU A 656 8.44 -36.46 -58.29
C GLU A 656 7.26 -35.48 -58.43
N ARG A 657 6.90 -34.80 -57.34
CA ARG A 657 5.87 -33.74 -57.37
C ARG A 657 6.51 -32.42 -57.75
N ALA A 658 5.97 -31.81 -58.79
CA ALA A 658 6.43 -30.52 -59.27
C ALA A 658 5.22 -29.64 -59.58
N ARG A 659 5.44 -28.33 -59.51
CA ARG A 659 4.45 -27.32 -59.86
C ARG A 659 4.95 -26.49 -61.04
N SER A 660 4.11 -26.30 -62.05
CA SER A 660 4.37 -25.37 -63.15
C SER A 660 4.19 -23.92 -62.68
N ARG A 661 5.16 -23.05 -62.97
CA ARG A 661 5.11 -21.61 -62.63
C ARG A 661 4.06 -20.87 -63.46
N SER A 662 4.00 -21.14 -64.76
CA SER A 662 3.13 -20.41 -65.69
C SER A 662 1.67 -20.88 -65.65
N GLY A 663 1.42 -22.17 -65.43
CA GLY A 663 0.07 -22.75 -65.52
C GLY A 663 -0.58 -23.13 -64.19
N GLY A 664 0.14 -23.05 -63.07
CA GLY A 664 -0.40 -23.37 -61.73
C GLY A 664 -0.70 -24.86 -61.51
N TRP A 665 -0.40 -25.73 -62.47
CA TRP A 665 -0.60 -27.18 -62.39
C TRP A 665 0.38 -27.79 -61.39
N GLU A 666 -0.13 -28.48 -60.37
CA GLU A 666 0.66 -29.25 -59.40
C GLU A 666 0.32 -30.74 -59.52
N GLY A 667 1.33 -31.56 -59.78
CA GLY A 667 1.12 -32.97 -60.08
C GLY A 667 2.40 -33.78 -59.99
N ARG A 668 2.29 -35.09 -60.20
CA ARG A 668 3.47 -35.95 -60.31
C ARG A 668 3.97 -35.97 -61.75
N ILE A 669 5.28 -35.99 -61.93
CA ILE A 669 5.89 -36.15 -63.25
C ILE A 669 5.60 -37.58 -63.73
N ALA A 670 4.79 -37.73 -64.77
CA ALA A 670 4.41 -39.01 -65.33
C ALA A 670 5.38 -39.50 -66.43
N ALA A 671 6.00 -38.57 -67.17
CA ALA A 671 7.01 -38.89 -68.19
C ALA A 671 7.91 -37.68 -68.48
N LEU A 672 9.17 -37.95 -68.82
CA LEU A 672 10.15 -37.00 -69.37
C LEU A 672 10.40 -37.37 -70.83
N ASP A 673 10.44 -36.37 -71.71
CA ASP A 673 10.74 -36.58 -73.13
C ASP A 673 12.22 -36.97 -73.33
N ARG A 674 12.54 -37.68 -74.43
CA ARG A 674 13.88 -38.25 -74.69
C ARG A 674 15.00 -37.20 -74.77
N ASP A 675 14.66 -35.97 -75.15
CA ASP A 675 15.59 -34.83 -75.26
C ASP A 675 15.62 -33.98 -73.97
N GLY A 676 14.87 -34.34 -72.92
CA GLY A 676 14.91 -33.72 -71.60
C GLY A 676 14.29 -32.32 -71.48
N SER A 677 13.74 -31.75 -72.55
CA SER A 677 13.23 -30.37 -72.59
C SER A 677 11.78 -30.21 -72.10
N ARG A 678 10.97 -31.27 -72.18
CA ARG A 678 9.55 -31.27 -71.79
C ARG A 678 9.22 -32.38 -70.80
N VAL A 679 8.32 -32.07 -69.88
CA VAL A 679 7.88 -32.91 -68.77
C VAL A 679 6.37 -32.99 -68.77
N THR A 680 5.82 -34.20 -68.64
CA THR A 680 4.38 -34.42 -68.53
C THR A 680 3.99 -34.55 -67.06
N LEU A 681 3.19 -33.62 -66.56
CA LEU A 681 2.61 -33.64 -65.22
C LEU A 681 1.24 -34.32 -65.24
N GLU A 682 1.01 -35.20 -64.26
CA GLU A 682 -0.29 -35.79 -63.96
C GLU A 682 -0.87 -35.11 -62.72
N ALA A 683 -1.90 -34.29 -62.95
CA ALA A 683 -2.57 -33.49 -61.93
C ALA A 683 -4.08 -33.77 -62.02
N GLY A 684 -4.67 -34.28 -60.93
CA GLY A 684 -6.14 -34.49 -60.83
C GLY A 684 -6.75 -35.39 -61.92
N GLY A 685 -5.99 -36.34 -62.48
CA GLY A 685 -6.45 -37.26 -63.53
C GLY A 685 -6.25 -36.80 -64.98
N MET A 686 -5.68 -35.61 -65.21
CA MET A 686 -5.31 -35.10 -66.54
C MET A 686 -3.78 -35.06 -66.72
N ARG A 687 -3.30 -35.31 -67.94
CA ARG A 687 -1.88 -35.24 -68.32
C ARG A 687 -1.59 -33.97 -69.12
N VAL A 688 -0.72 -33.12 -68.60
CA VAL A 688 -0.37 -31.81 -69.17
C VAL A 688 1.14 -31.75 -69.40
N SER A 689 1.58 -31.36 -70.61
CA SER A 689 3.00 -31.27 -70.97
C SER A 689 3.53 -29.83 -70.84
N VAL A 690 4.47 -29.63 -69.94
CA VAL A 690 5.13 -28.34 -69.63
C VAL A 690 6.64 -28.43 -69.89
N THR A 691 7.33 -27.30 -70.05
CA THR A 691 8.80 -27.28 -70.23
C THR A 691 9.52 -27.46 -68.89
N ILE A 692 10.72 -28.04 -68.90
CA ILE A 692 11.47 -28.32 -67.67
C ILE A 692 11.83 -27.05 -66.89
N ASP A 693 12.08 -25.95 -67.60
CA ASP A 693 12.34 -24.65 -67.00
C ASP A 693 11.11 -24.07 -66.31
N ASP A 694 9.90 -24.51 -66.64
CA ASP A 694 8.68 -24.00 -66.00
C ASP A 694 8.37 -24.73 -64.67
N LEU A 695 9.17 -25.72 -64.27
CA LEU A 695 8.94 -26.50 -63.05
C LEU A 695 9.66 -25.92 -61.83
N VAL A 696 8.95 -25.90 -60.70
CA VAL A 696 9.49 -25.61 -59.37
C VAL A 696 9.07 -26.70 -58.37
N GLU A 697 9.87 -26.87 -57.31
CA GLU A 697 9.60 -27.88 -56.28
C GLU A 697 8.37 -27.49 -55.46
N ALA A 698 7.45 -28.45 -55.28
CA ALA A 698 6.31 -28.25 -54.40
C ALA A 698 6.77 -28.41 -52.95
N LEU A 699 6.99 -27.29 -52.25
CA LEU A 699 7.25 -27.28 -50.81
C LEU A 699 6.05 -27.85 -50.04
N THR A 700 6.29 -28.82 -49.16
CA THR A 700 5.33 -29.30 -48.17
C THR A 700 5.01 -28.17 -47.17
N PRO A 701 3.75 -27.82 -46.92
CA PRO A 701 3.44 -26.82 -45.90
C PRO A 701 3.55 -27.44 -44.49
N GLU A 702 4.46 -26.89 -43.68
CA GLU A 702 4.35 -26.91 -42.21
C GLU A 702 3.31 -25.87 -41.78
N PRO A 703 2.46 -26.16 -40.77
CA PRO A 703 1.48 -25.20 -40.27
C PRO A 703 2.14 -24.20 -39.31
N ALA A 704 2.39 -22.98 -39.78
CA ALA A 704 2.75 -21.85 -38.94
C ALA A 704 1.49 -21.22 -38.31
N LEU A 705 1.43 -21.28 -36.98
CA LEU A 705 0.58 -20.45 -36.12
C LEU A 705 1.04 -18.98 -36.24
N ALA A 706 0.13 -18.09 -36.65
CA ALA A 706 0.32 -16.65 -36.56
C ALA A 706 -0.86 -16.02 -35.81
N GLY A 707 -0.57 -15.48 -34.63
CA GLY A 707 -1.46 -14.57 -33.91
C GLY A 707 -1.43 -13.15 -34.49
N VAL A 708 -2.48 -12.40 -34.23
CA VAL A 708 -2.52 -10.94 -34.40
C VAL A 708 -3.05 -10.31 -33.11
N ARG A 709 -2.29 -9.36 -32.55
CA ARG A 709 -2.79 -8.41 -31.53
C ARG A 709 -3.25 -7.09 -32.17
N SER A 710 -4.34 -6.55 -31.64
CA SER A 710 -4.70 -5.14 -31.41
C SER A 710 -4.99 -4.15 -32.56
N GLY A 711 -6.19 -3.55 -32.47
CA GLY A 711 -6.64 -2.27 -33.03
C GLY A 711 -8.13 -2.00 -32.69
N ASN A 712 -8.39 -1.10 -31.73
CA ASN A 712 -9.69 -0.58 -31.22
C ASN A 712 -10.43 0.31 -32.24
N VAL A 713 -11.71 0.71 -32.18
CA VAL A 713 -12.95 0.46 -31.38
C VAL A 713 -14.09 1.08 -32.23
N ASP A 714 -15.34 0.61 -32.06
CA ASP A 714 -16.58 1.02 -32.77
C ASP A 714 -16.99 0.22 -34.01
N ALA A 715 -16.93 -1.10 -33.87
CA ALA A 715 -17.94 -2.00 -34.44
C ALA A 715 -18.30 -3.10 -33.43
N ILE A 716 -18.61 -2.67 -32.19
CA ILE A 716 -19.26 -3.51 -31.19
C ILE A 716 -20.72 -3.67 -31.63
N ARG A 717 -20.94 -4.63 -32.54
CA ARG A 717 -22.19 -5.34 -32.88
C ARG A 717 -21.99 -5.98 -34.26
N LEU A 718 -21.44 -7.21 -34.28
CA LEU A 718 -21.53 -8.27 -35.33
C LEU A 718 -20.28 -9.20 -35.40
N GLY A 719 -19.28 -9.06 -34.53
CA GLY A 719 -18.00 -9.79 -34.63
C GLY A 719 -17.90 -11.15 -33.92
N ARG A 720 -18.89 -12.06 -34.03
CA ARG A 720 -18.81 -13.41 -33.42
C ARG A 720 -18.74 -14.58 -34.41
N ALA A 721 -18.36 -14.32 -35.66
CA ALA A 721 -17.98 -15.38 -36.61
C ALA A 721 -16.49 -15.23 -36.93
N ARG A 722 -15.63 -15.71 -36.03
CA ARG A 722 -14.24 -16.04 -36.38
C ARG A 722 -14.21 -17.50 -36.81
N THR A 723 -13.48 -17.77 -37.88
CA THR A 723 -13.14 -19.09 -38.39
C THR A 723 -12.68 -20.02 -37.27
N VAL A 724 -13.56 -20.90 -36.81
CA VAL A 724 -13.23 -21.95 -35.85
C VAL A 724 -12.35 -22.96 -36.58
N PRO A 725 -11.16 -23.30 -36.04
CA PRO A 725 -10.29 -24.30 -36.66
C PRO A 725 -11.02 -25.65 -36.72
N SER A 726 -10.83 -26.44 -37.77
CA SER A 726 -11.47 -27.76 -37.94
C SER A 726 -10.88 -28.85 -37.04
N SER A 727 -9.85 -28.51 -36.25
CA SER A 727 -9.30 -29.39 -35.22
C SER A 727 -9.03 -28.70 -33.89
N LEU A 728 -9.16 -29.46 -32.80
CA LEU A 728 -8.81 -29.10 -31.42
C LEU A 728 -7.72 -30.06 -30.92
N ASP A 729 -6.59 -29.52 -30.45
CA ASP A 729 -5.50 -30.31 -29.87
C ASP A 729 -5.52 -30.22 -28.34
N LEU A 730 -5.67 -31.38 -27.70
CA LEU A 730 -5.78 -31.57 -26.26
C LEU A 730 -4.58 -32.36 -25.70
N ARG A 731 -3.54 -32.63 -26.51
CA ARG A 731 -2.37 -33.38 -26.06
C ARG A 731 -1.64 -32.63 -24.94
N GLY A 732 -1.43 -33.31 -23.81
CA GLY A 732 -0.75 -32.75 -22.64
C GLY A 732 -1.68 -32.06 -21.63
N ALA A 733 -2.97 -31.89 -21.94
CA ALA A 733 -3.96 -31.36 -21.01
C ALA A 733 -4.37 -32.41 -19.95
N ARG A 734 -4.73 -31.94 -18.75
CA ARG A 734 -5.41 -32.79 -17.76
C ARG A 734 -6.85 -33.04 -18.20
N VAL A 735 -7.47 -34.12 -17.72
CA VAL A 735 -8.81 -34.54 -18.16
C VAL A 735 -9.86 -33.43 -17.94
N GLU A 736 -9.87 -32.77 -16.78
CA GLU A 736 -10.84 -31.71 -16.48
C GLU A 736 -10.69 -30.50 -17.42
N GLU A 737 -9.46 -30.02 -17.64
CA GLU A 737 -9.15 -28.93 -18.57
C GLU A 737 -9.53 -29.26 -20.01
N ALA A 738 -9.33 -30.52 -20.42
CA ALA A 738 -9.65 -30.99 -21.75
C ALA A 738 -11.16 -31.07 -22.01
N LEU A 739 -11.97 -31.39 -20.99
CA LEU A 739 -13.42 -31.42 -21.11
C LEU A 739 -14.02 -30.01 -21.23
N GLU A 740 -13.52 -29.04 -20.46
CA GLU A 740 -13.95 -27.63 -20.59
C GLU A 740 -13.56 -27.02 -21.95
N ALA A 741 -12.37 -27.36 -22.46
CA ALA A 741 -11.92 -26.92 -23.77
C ALA A 741 -12.74 -27.56 -24.91
N LEU A 742 -13.11 -28.83 -24.76
CA LEU A 742 -13.96 -29.55 -25.70
C LEU A 742 -15.37 -28.95 -25.78
N ASP A 743 -16.00 -28.70 -24.64
CA ASP A 743 -17.37 -28.16 -24.56
C ASP A 743 -17.50 -26.83 -25.32
N ARG A 744 -16.63 -25.87 -24.97
CA ARG A 744 -16.57 -24.56 -25.63
C ARG A 744 -16.28 -24.65 -27.13
N TYR A 745 -15.42 -25.58 -27.53
CA TYR A 745 -15.05 -25.77 -28.93
C TYR A 745 -16.18 -26.38 -29.77
N LEU A 746 -17.00 -27.28 -29.21
CA LEU A 746 -18.16 -27.85 -29.90
C LEU A 746 -19.26 -26.78 -30.09
N GLU A 747 -19.49 -25.92 -29.10
CA GLU A 747 -20.39 -24.76 -29.22
C GLU A 747 -19.92 -23.80 -30.32
N ASP A 748 -18.66 -23.38 -30.28
CA ASP A 748 -18.06 -22.49 -31.27
C ASP A 748 -18.11 -23.11 -32.67
N GLY A 749 -17.78 -24.40 -32.81
CA GLY A 749 -17.83 -25.14 -34.07
C GLY A 749 -19.22 -25.24 -34.67
N SER A 750 -20.25 -25.43 -33.83
CA SER A 750 -21.64 -25.45 -34.26
C SER A 750 -22.12 -24.07 -34.70
N LEU A 751 -21.75 -23.01 -33.98
CA LEU A 751 -22.03 -21.62 -34.33
C LEU A 751 -21.35 -21.20 -35.64
N ALA A 752 -20.18 -21.78 -35.93
CA ALA A 752 -19.43 -21.57 -37.17
C ALA A 752 -19.92 -22.44 -38.35
N GLY A 753 -20.92 -23.31 -38.14
CA GLY A 753 -21.50 -24.15 -39.19
C GLY A 753 -20.58 -25.29 -39.67
N LEU A 754 -19.69 -25.78 -38.82
CA LEU A 754 -18.83 -26.93 -39.15
C LEU A 754 -19.63 -28.23 -39.04
N ASP A 755 -19.73 -29.01 -40.12
CA ASP A 755 -20.38 -30.32 -40.09
C ASP A 755 -19.55 -31.38 -39.34
N ARG A 756 -18.23 -31.17 -39.27
CA ARG A 756 -17.28 -32.13 -38.71
C ARG A 756 -16.05 -31.43 -38.13
N VAL A 757 -15.63 -31.88 -36.96
CA VAL A 757 -14.43 -31.40 -36.26
C VAL A 757 -13.59 -32.57 -35.75
N THR A 758 -12.27 -32.36 -35.65
CA THR A 758 -11.29 -33.36 -35.24
C THR A 758 -10.69 -33.02 -33.88
N VAL A 759 -10.87 -33.88 -32.88
CA VAL A 759 -10.30 -33.69 -31.54
C VAL A 759 -9.08 -34.61 -31.36
N ILE A 760 -7.91 -34.03 -31.16
CA ILE A 760 -6.63 -34.73 -31.03
C ILE A 760 -6.28 -34.83 -29.56
N HIS A 761 -6.30 -36.03 -28.99
CA HIS A 761 -5.97 -36.28 -27.57
C HIS A 761 -4.70 -37.13 -27.39
N GLY A 762 -4.16 -37.70 -28.49
CA GLY A 762 -2.98 -38.57 -28.46
C GLY A 762 -3.26 -40.00 -27.99
N LEU A 763 -2.24 -40.85 -28.02
CA LEU A 763 -2.34 -42.30 -27.77
C LEU A 763 -2.04 -42.73 -26.32
N GLY A 764 -1.57 -41.82 -25.44
CA GLY A 764 -0.93 -42.06 -24.13
C GLY A 764 -1.42 -43.25 -23.28
N THR A 765 -2.06 -42.98 -22.13
CA THR A 765 -2.60 -44.04 -21.24
C THR A 765 -4.05 -44.42 -21.57
N GLY A 766 -4.66 -43.79 -22.59
CA GLY A 766 -6.07 -43.97 -22.96
C GLY A 766 -7.07 -43.15 -22.14
N ALA A 767 -6.71 -42.64 -20.97
CA ALA A 767 -7.62 -41.90 -20.08
C ALA A 767 -8.25 -40.66 -20.75
N LEU A 768 -7.45 -39.87 -21.48
CA LEU A 768 -7.92 -38.67 -22.17
C LEU A 768 -8.80 -39.02 -23.38
N ARG A 769 -8.48 -40.09 -24.10
CA ARG A 769 -9.28 -40.61 -25.22
C ARG A 769 -10.68 -40.99 -24.73
N ASP A 770 -10.74 -41.76 -23.65
CA ASP A 770 -11.99 -42.32 -23.15
C ASP A 770 -12.89 -41.21 -22.56
N ALA A 771 -12.30 -40.24 -21.86
CA ALA A 771 -13.02 -39.06 -21.35
C ALA A 771 -13.57 -38.18 -22.48
N VAL A 772 -12.75 -37.85 -23.50
CA VAL A 772 -13.15 -37.02 -24.64
C VAL A 772 -14.25 -37.69 -25.47
N ARG A 773 -14.15 -39.01 -25.73
CA ARG A 773 -15.17 -39.75 -26.48
C ARG A 773 -16.49 -39.82 -25.72
N SER A 774 -16.44 -40.06 -24.41
CA SER A 774 -17.63 -40.12 -23.55
C SER A 774 -18.34 -38.76 -23.49
N ALA A 775 -17.59 -37.67 -23.27
CA ALA A 775 -18.15 -36.34 -23.19
C ALA A 775 -18.68 -35.84 -24.54
N ALA A 776 -17.95 -36.06 -25.64
CA ALA A 776 -18.43 -35.69 -26.97
C ALA A 776 -19.70 -36.46 -27.36
N ALA A 777 -19.80 -37.74 -27.02
CA ALA A 777 -21.00 -38.54 -27.32
C ALA A 777 -22.23 -38.12 -26.48
N ALA A 778 -22.02 -37.54 -25.30
CA ALA A 778 -23.08 -37.03 -24.43
C ALA A 778 -23.49 -35.58 -24.73
N HIS A 779 -22.75 -34.88 -25.60
CA HIS A 779 -22.94 -33.45 -25.85
C HIS A 779 -24.15 -33.19 -26.78
N PRO A 780 -25.09 -32.28 -26.44
CA PRO A 780 -26.34 -32.08 -27.20
C PRO A 780 -26.17 -31.71 -28.68
N LEU A 781 -25.06 -31.05 -29.02
CA LEU A 781 -24.76 -30.59 -30.39
C LEU A 781 -24.05 -31.65 -31.26
N VAL A 782 -23.82 -32.85 -30.75
CA VAL A 782 -23.08 -33.92 -31.43
C VAL A 782 -24.03 -34.97 -31.99
N LYS A 783 -23.94 -35.22 -33.30
CA LYS A 783 -24.69 -36.26 -34.01
C LYS A 783 -24.03 -37.63 -33.97
N ALA A 784 -22.70 -37.67 -34.10
CA ALA A 784 -21.95 -38.91 -34.14
C ALA A 784 -20.49 -38.70 -33.76
N VAL A 785 -19.91 -39.70 -33.11
CA VAL A 785 -18.50 -39.74 -32.71
C VAL A 785 -17.86 -41.01 -33.25
N ARG A 786 -16.68 -40.91 -33.88
CA ARG A 786 -15.88 -42.07 -34.32
C ARG A 786 -14.39 -41.85 -34.08
N ALA A 787 -13.61 -42.93 -34.03
CA ALA A 787 -12.15 -42.84 -34.07
C ALA A 787 -11.67 -42.32 -35.44
N GLY A 788 -10.51 -41.67 -35.47
CA GLY A 788 -9.85 -41.23 -36.72
C GLY A 788 -9.38 -42.42 -37.57
N GLU A 789 -9.48 -42.30 -38.89
CA GLU A 789 -8.98 -43.32 -39.84
C GLU A 789 -7.47 -43.14 -40.14
N ARG A 790 -6.90 -44.04 -40.97
CA ARG A 790 -5.52 -43.92 -41.46
C ARG A 790 -5.38 -42.66 -42.32
N GLY A 791 -4.79 -41.61 -41.75
CA GLY A 791 -4.66 -40.27 -42.35
C GLY A 791 -5.23 -39.15 -41.46
N GLU A 792 -6.10 -39.50 -40.50
CA GLU A 792 -6.77 -38.55 -39.58
C GLU A 792 -6.23 -38.63 -38.14
N GLY A 793 -5.14 -39.36 -37.90
CA GLY A 793 -4.54 -39.56 -36.57
C GLY A 793 -4.89 -40.87 -35.87
N GLY A 794 -5.63 -41.78 -36.52
CA GLY A 794 -5.94 -43.11 -35.97
C GLY A 794 -6.70 -43.05 -34.65
N ASP A 795 -6.40 -43.98 -33.73
CA ASP A 795 -7.04 -44.01 -32.41
C ASP A 795 -6.57 -42.87 -31.47
N GLY A 796 -5.58 -42.06 -31.88
CA GLY A 796 -5.13 -40.87 -31.17
C GLY A 796 -5.94 -39.61 -31.45
N ALA A 797 -6.95 -39.71 -32.33
CA ALA A 797 -7.88 -38.65 -32.65
C ALA A 797 -9.33 -39.17 -32.66
N THR A 798 -10.26 -38.27 -32.37
CA THR A 798 -11.69 -38.53 -32.37
C THR A 798 -12.38 -37.54 -33.30
N ILE A 799 -13.14 -38.05 -34.26
CA ILE A 799 -13.90 -37.26 -35.23
C ILE A 799 -15.33 -37.10 -34.72
N VAL A 800 -15.75 -35.85 -34.58
CA VAL A 800 -17.07 -35.47 -34.07
C VAL A 800 -17.86 -34.82 -35.20
N SER A 801 -19.04 -35.34 -35.49
CA SER A 801 -19.98 -34.75 -36.44
C SER A 801 -21.01 -33.92 -35.67
N LEU A 802 -21.11 -32.63 -35.99
CA LEU A 802 -22.01 -31.70 -35.33
C LEU A 802 -23.34 -31.60 -36.09
N GLY A 803 -24.40 -31.12 -35.44
CA GLY A 803 -25.44 -30.39 -36.17
C GLY A 803 -26.82 -30.39 -35.55
#